data_AF-W7S961-F1
#
_entry.id   AF-W7S961-F1
#
_cell.length_a   1.000
_cell.length_b   1.000
_cell.length_c   1.000
_cell.angle_alpha   90.00
_cell.angle_beta   90.00
_cell.angle_gamma   90.00
#
_symmetry.space_group_name_H-M   'P 1'
#
loop_
_entity.id
_entity.type
_entity.pdbx_description
1 polymer ?
#
loop_
_entity_poly.entity_id
_entity_poly.type
_entity_poly.pdbx_seq_one_letter_code
_entity_poly.pdbx_strand_id
1 'polypeptide(L)'
;MNKKLFLTAAALPVALIVPAVASAEETVTVTGQNIVNETLTVHQLPNNAIVNAYQWYYLEKVASEDGSKTSTNKPIAGATSASLKVPVEAAGKTIFVEATTTEGKKYQSEPRTINALNLAITTPTLEGFSTSDFVAPGETVKVAGITVTDKAGATLTSGQITYSYQWFYQLGEGENSFTIIEGASGSTYTIPKDAIEKGIKDIIVKVKAQVGTSFVESPRSEVISISKEPTDTLTNDIKNLLVNDNKYNVTDIKSFEEKIKALESKYQALSEPAKGNVSNYAVLKRALADVDLINKLNEKVDKVGGINDKDLPTYIKEIEAAYDKFDLLQRSLDVNDALYTSIKNLLNEPNDLEEIKEVRRLNLAIVNLLTYTNGIAQYVPSDKDSLQGVVNTIEADIAKLSQNYRGAIQNLTILNEAKADIKKVEQFIKSFDKLSSNNTPNKQVTVAKSIRSNYEKLTYKQLKLVPDKYGQLLATAESAEESQIATLNNDIDSYIGDDIYPINPSASSWQSHVNNVARMVKEYKSLTKASAAQIEGYDSLITLQKDLKTAEKVIKDMDAYQKLSGVTGVTESKLNSSYTNTLKAYNKLTSLQQSLVYNAEEFLLNTPKVSVDGKVPADKAAAEALKADIAKFADVTKFTFNQLEKAVDTAAQSYKKLSSGARKYVTNNYLLTGAQKDITGVKSFYKKIQAAKEETDAAKQAKKIESVQKAYAKLPANQQHLAKEQYEALLKNQIIDENAPNIKQLNDEIAMIVANDQYLVSIDKINTLSKQYSSLSSSDKKLITNYDILKAAIADVKKVESFMKTYDKSFSANPSTVIKAFEKLTSKQVSLIHSDIQKLISEKQQGQQQTNENALTLIESINSLLVNGEYIVDLEGKVKEIRTAYDALSASDKKIIKNYSKLTQAETDLKKVADVHALYKEDGDEAARKAWQSAYGKLSKKLELLYKNMYPQDMK
;
A
#
# COMPACT_ATOMS: atom_id res chain seq x y z
N MET A 1 17.57 82.02 -49.67
CA MET A 1 18.38 81.83 -50.88
C MET A 1 17.56 82.23 -52.09
N ASN A 2 17.98 83.31 -52.79
CA ASN A 2 17.96 83.58 -54.25
C ASN A 2 17.05 82.69 -55.13
N LYS A 3 16.29 83.16 -56.15
CA LYS A 3 16.51 84.29 -57.09
C LYS A 3 15.34 84.38 -58.12
N LYS A 4 15.10 85.59 -58.67
CA LYS A 4 14.69 85.96 -60.06
C LYS A 4 13.21 85.73 -60.49
N LEU A 5 12.53 86.55 -61.33
CA LEU A 5 12.84 87.55 -62.38
C LEU A 5 11.66 88.60 -62.44
N PHE A 6 11.81 89.94 -62.46
CA PHE A 6 12.14 90.90 -63.58
C PHE A 6 11.19 90.81 -64.80
N LEU A 7 10.55 91.85 -65.39
CA LEU A 7 10.96 93.20 -65.84
C LEU A 7 9.70 94.08 -66.14
N THR A 8 9.55 95.30 -65.60
CA THR A 8 9.83 96.67 -66.13
C THR A 8 8.89 97.28 -67.20
N ALA A 9 8.48 98.51 -66.90
CA ALA A 9 7.75 99.48 -67.72
C ALA A 9 8.67 100.39 -68.57
N ALA A 10 8.09 101.06 -69.58
CA ALA A 10 8.36 102.41 -70.11
C ALA A 10 7.89 102.50 -71.60
N ALA A 11 7.56 103.61 -72.26
CA ALA A 11 6.94 104.90 -71.96
C ALA A 11 6.93 105.69 -73.31
N LEU A 12 5.75 106.20 -73.76
CA LEU A 12 5.46 107.42 -74.57
C LEU A 12 6.17 107.66 -75.95
N PRO A 13 5.79 108.67 -76.78
CA PRO A 13 4.54 109.46 -76.98
C PRO A 13 4.09 109.38 -78.48
N VAL A 14 3.09 110.06 -79.09
CA VAL A 14 2.81 111.50 -79.28
C VAL A 14 1.45 111.60 -80.00
N ALA A 15 0.71 112.67 -79.69
CA ALA A 15 -0.58 113.07 -80.23
C ALA A 15 -0.61 113.35 -81.74
N LEU A 16 -1.79 113.20 -82.36
CA LEU A 16 -2.22 114.12 -83.42
C LEU A 16 -3.74 114.24 -83.43
N ILE A 17 -4.20 115.45 -83.11
CA ILE A 17 -5.58 115.93 -83.27
C ILE A 17 -5.71 116.45 -84.69
N VAL A 18 -6.68 115.97 -85.48
CA VAL A 18 -7.48 116.78 -86.45
C VAL A 18 -8.72 115.95 -86.90
N PRO A 19 -9.80 116.55 -87.44
CA PRO A 19 -11.11 116.51 -86.79
C PRO A 19 -12.23 115.89 -87.66
N ALA A 20 -13.42 115.90 -87.06
CA ALA A 20 -14.73 115.49 -87.54
C ALA A 20 -15.05 115.73 -89.02
N VAL A 21 -15.81 114.80 -89.62
CA VAL A 21 -16.94 115.14 -90.50
C VAL A 21 -18.06 114.10 -90.29
N ALA A 22 -19.25 114.60 -90.01
CA ALA A 22 -20.49 113.83 -89.89
C ALA A 22 -20.97 113.32 -91.27
N SER A 23 -21.46 112.07 -91.30
CA SER A 23 -22.46 111.62 -92.27
C SER A 23 -23.20 110.39 -91.70
N ALA A 24 -24.51 110.28 -91.96
CA ALA A 24 -25.41 109.31 -91.35
C ALA A 24 -25.05 107.84 -91.65
N GLU A 25 -25.04 106.97 -90.63
CA GLU A 25 -24.61 105.55 -90.69
C GLU A 25 -25.75 104.58 -91.10
N GLU A 26 -25.39 103.55 -91.88
CA GLU A 26 -26.24 102.41 -92.28
C GLU A 26 -26.09 101.23 -91.28
N THR A 27 -27.15 100.46 -90.98
CA THR A 27 -27.20 99.49 -89.86
C THR A 27 -27.19 97.98 -90.25
N VAL A 28 -26.81 97.07 -89.32
CA VAL A 28 -26.82 95.58 -89.46
C VAL A 28 -27.61 94.87 -88.34
N THR A 29 -28.14 93.66 -88.56
CA THR A 29 -28.95 92.92 -87.56
C THR A 29 -28.20 91.74 -86.90
N VAL A 30 -28.50 91.46 -85.63
CA VAL A 30 -27.88 90.38 -84.83
C VAL A 30 -28.96 89.49 -84.20
N THR A 31 -28.78 88.17 -84.28
CA THR A 31 -29.67 87.14 -83.72
C THR A 31 -29.03 86.36 -82.57
N GLY A 32 -29.82 85.68 -81.73
CA GLY A 32 -29.38 84.92 -80.54
C GLY A 32 -29.96 85.45 -79.22
N GLN A 33 -29.87 84.67 -78.13
CA GLN A 33 -30.36 85.09 -76.81
C GLN A 33 -29.32 85.90 -76.04
N ASN A 34 -29.80 86.91 -75.32
CA ASN A 34 -28.96 87.84 -74.57
C ASN A 34 -28.56 87.30 -73.19
N ILE A 35 -28.08 86.05 -73.09
CA ILE A 35 -27.64 85.47 -71.81
C ILE A 35 -26.18 85.05 -71.89
N VAL A 36 -25.53 85.00 -70.74
CA VAL A 36 -24.13 84.56 -70.62
C VAL A 36 -23.98 83.13 -71.11
N ASN A 37 -22.85 82.87 -71.78
CA ASN A 37 -22.48 81.61 -72.43
C ASN A 37 -23.35 81.22 -73.65
N GLU A 38 -24.38 81.98 -74.03
CA GLU A 38 -25.07 81.79 -75.31
C GLU A 38 -24.34 82.42 -76.49
N THR A 39 -24.69 82.04 -77.72
CA THR A 39 -24.00 82.54 -78.93
C THR A 39 -24.87 83.54 -79.71
N LEU A 40 -24.36 84.75 -79.90
CA LEU A 40 -24.95 85.79 -80.75
C LEU A 40 -24.30 85.78 -82.13
N THR A 41 -25.07 86.01 -83.21
CA THR A 41 -24.58 85.94 -84.61
C THR A 41 -25.11 87.08 -85.48
N VAL A 42 -24.25 87.70 -86.30
CA VAL A 42 -24.61 88.74 -87.26
C VAL A 42 -25.33 88.17 -88.48
N HIS A 43 -26.41 88.81 -88.93
CA HIS A 43 -27.21 88.44 -90.11
C HIS A 43 -26.96 89.41 -91.28
N GLN A 44 -27.17 88.96 -92.53
CA GLN A 44 -26.80 89.61 -93.82
C GLN A 44 -26.83 91.16 -93.85
N LEU A 45 -25.82 91.76 -94.49
CA LEU A 45 -25.70 93.22 -94.69
C LEU A 45 -26.52 93.73 -95.90
N PRO A 46 -27.02 94.99 -95.88
CA PRO A 46 -27.71 95.60 -97.03
C PRO A 46 -26.85 95.60 -98.31
N ASN A 47 -27.47 95.36 -99.47
CA ASN A 47 -26.84 95.31 -100.80
C ASN A 47 -25.77 94.22 -101.04
N ASN A 48 -25.75 93.13 -100.24
CA ASN A 48 -24.78 92.03 -100.36
C ASN A 48 -23.30 92.48 -100.28
N ALA A 49 -23.01 93.55 -99.53
CA ALA A 49 -21.64 94.01 -99.35
C ALA A 49 -20.75 92.94 -98.68
N ILE A 50 -19.54 92.76 -99.19
CA ILE A 50 -18.58 91.77 -98.68
C ILE A 50 -17.87 92.35 -97.46
N VAL A 51 -17.99 91.66 -96.31
CA VAL A 51 -17.40 92.08 -95.03
C VAL A 51 -15.95 91.61 -94.91
N ASN A 52 -15.06 92.53 -94.56
CA ASN A 52 -13.64 92.27 -94.29
C ASN A 52 -13.38 91.93 -92.81
N ALA A 53 -14.06 92.58 -91.87
CA ALA A 53 -13.86 92.35 -90.44
C ALA A 53 -15.12 92.62 -89.61
N TYR A 54 -15.26 91.88 -88.51
CA TYR A 54 -16.19 92.21 -87.42
C TYR A 54 -15.39 92.62 -86.19
N GLN A 55 -15.99 93.44 -85.34
CA GLN A 55 -15.51 93.63 -83.98
C GLN A 55 -16.73 93.85 -83.08
N TRP A 56 -16.84 93.06 -82.02
CA TRP A 56 -17.86 93.27 -80.99
C TRP A 56 -17.35 94.26 -79.96
N TYR A 57 -18.23 95.11 -79.48
CA TYR A 57 -17.92 96.16 -78.51
C TYR A 57 -18.87 96.07 -77.32
N TYR A 58 -18.35 96.35 -76.13
CA TYR A 58 -19.15 96.85 -75.02
C TYR A 58 -19.49 98.30 -75.29
N LEU A 59 -20.77 98.63 -75.18
CA LEU A 59 -21.23 100.01 -75.13
C LEU A 59 -21.09 100.50 -73.68
N GLU A 60 -20.05 101.29 -73.43
CA GLU A 60 -19.82 101.91 -72.12
C GLU A 60 -20.35 103.34 -72.15
N LYS A 61 -21.37 103.62 -71.32
CA LYS A 61 -21.81 105.00 -71.05
C LYS A 61 -20.93 105.55 -69.93
N VAL A 62 -20.11 106.54 -70.23
CA VAL A 62 -19.27 107.20 -69.22
C VAL A 62 -19.97 108.50 -68.82
N ALA A 63 -20.28 108.65 -67.53
CA ALA A 63 -20.81 109.89 -67.00
C ALA A 63 -19.62 110.83 -66.67
N SER A 64 -19.56 111.98 -67.33
CA SER A 64 -18.63 113.06 -66.98
C SER A 64 -19.23 113.89 -65.83
N GLU A 65 -18.37 114.46 -64.96
CA GLU A 65 -18.78 115.24 -63.78
C GLU A 65 -19.68 116.46 -64.08
N ASP A 66 -19.81 116.87 -65.36
CA ASP A 66 -20.68 117.96 -65.82
C ASP A 66 -22.10 117.53 -66.24
N GLY A 67 -22.42 116.23 -66.16
CA GLY A 67 -23.74 115.71 -66.49
C GLY A 67 -24.04 115.57 -67.99
N SER A 68 -23.09 115.84 -68.89
CA SER A 68 -23.22 115.50 -70.31
C SER A 68 -22.88 114.02 -70.54
N LYS A 69 -23.72 113.29 -71.30
CA LYS A 69 -23.53 111.85 -71.57
C LYS A 69 -22.79 111.66 -72.89
N THR A 70 -21.55 111.19 -72.84
CA THR A 70 -20.82 110.70 -74.03
C THR A 70 -20.71 109.16 -73.96
N SER A 71 -20.96 108.47 -75.06
CA SER A 71 -20.86 107.00 -75.13
C SER A 71 -19.53 106.62 -75.76
N THR A 72 -18.76 105.72 -75.14
CA THR A 72 -17.50 105.20 -75.68
C THR A 72 -17.62 103.69 -75.94
N ASN A 73 -17.17 103.24 -77.11
CA ASN A 73 -17.27 101.85 -77.52
C ASN A 73 -15.96 101.11 -77.20
N LYS A 74 -16.00 100.13 -76.30
CA LYS A 74 -14.81 99.36 -75.89
C LYS A 74 -14.80 97.97 -76.54
N PRO A 75 -13.78 97.58 -77.31
CA PRO A 75 -13.78 96.30 -78.00
C PRO A 75 -13.78 95.14 -77.00
N ILE A 76 -14.63 94.15 -77.26
CA ILE A 76 -14.58 92.84 -76.60
C ILE A 76 -13.38 92.12 -77.18
N ALA A 77 -12.34 91.96 -76.35
CA ALA A 77 -11.07 91.41 -76.80
C ALA A 77 -11.25 90.04 -77.49
N GLY A 78 -10.70 89.89 -78.70
CA GLY A 78 -10.76 88.67 -79.50
C GLY A 78 -12.08 88.38 -80.20
N ALA A 79 -13.13 89.19 -79.97
CA ALA A 79 -14.43 89.02 -80.61
C ALA A 79 -14.45 89.68 -82.00
N THR A 80 -13.73 89.10 -82.97
CA THR A 80 -13.61 89.62 -84.33
C THR A 80 -14.39 88.82 -85.39
N SER A 81 -15.20 87.86 -84.94
CA SER A 81 -16.00 86.98 -85.80
C SER A 81 -17.44 87.43 -85.93
N ALA A 82 -18.13 86.92 -86.94
CA ALA A 82 -19.57 87.13 -87.12
C ALA A 82 -20.42 86.51 -85.99
N SER A 83 -19.84 85.67 -85.13
CA SER A 83 -20.48 85.09 -83.95
C SER A 83 -19.69 85.38 -82.67
N LEU A 84 -20.38 85.60 -81.56
CA LEU A 84 -19.82 85.81 -80.23
C LEU A 84 -20.53 84.91 -79.21
N LYS A 85 -19.78 84.00 -78.57
CA LYS A 85 -20.24 83.38 -77.32
C LYS A 85 -20.12 84.41 -76.21
N VAL A 86 -21.24 84.78 -75.60
CA VAL A 86 -21.33 85.86 -74.62
C VAL A 86 -20.48 85.50 -73.40
N PRO A 87 -19.39 86.22 -73.12
CA PRO A 87 -18.52 85.92 -71.99
C PRO A 87 -19.20 86.28 -70.65
N VAL A 88 -18.77 85.69 -69.53
CA VAL A 88 -19.36 85.98 -68.20
C VAL A 88 -19.19 87.46 -67.82
N GLU A 89 -18.16 88.12 -68.34
CA GLU A 89 -17.88 89.55 -68.16
C GLU A 89 -18.84 90.46 -68.92
N ALA A 90 -19.64 89.90 -69.85
CA ALA A 90 -20.68 90.62 -70.57
C ALA A 90 -22.02 90.65 -69.83
N ALA A 91 -22.18 89.87 -68.74
CA ALA A 91 -23.39 89.88 -67.93
C ALA A 91 -23.80 91.32 -67.52
N GLY A 92 -25.04 91.71 -67.79
CA GLY A 92 -25.58 93.03 -67.46
C GLY A 92 -25.06 94.18 -68.33
N LYS A 93 -24.15 93.92 -69.28
CA LYS A 93 -23.58 94.94 -70.17
C LYS A 93 -24.31 94.96 -71.51
N THR A 94 -24.24 96.12 -72.17
CA THR A 94 -24.76 96.26 -73.53
C THR A 94 -23.64 96.05 -74.52
N ILE A 95 -23.88 95.22 -75.54
CA ILE A 95 -22.92 94.91 -76.59
C ILE A 95 -23.51 95.16 -77.96
N PHE A 96 -22.67 95.49 -78.92
CA PHE A 96 -23.03 95.58 -80.33
C PHE A 96 -21.85 95.15 -81.18
N VAL A 97 -22.07 94.97 -82.47
CA VAL A 97 -21.02 94.62 -83.43
C VAL A 97 -20.91 95.67 -84.51
N GLU A 98 -19.68 95.97 -84.92
CA GLU A 98 -19.40 96.75 -86.11
C GLU A 98 -18.84 95.80 -87.17
N ALA A 99 -19.45 95.80 -88.36
CA ALA A 99 -19.00 95.08 -89.53
C ALA A 99 -18.39 96.08 -90.52
N THR A 100 -17.13 95.89 -90.88
CA THR A 100 -16.42 96.74 -91.86
C THR A 100 -16.31 96.00 -93.19
N THR A 101 -16.82 96.60 -94.26
CA THR A 101 -16.75 96.04 -95.64
C THR A 101 -15.37 96.18 -96.27
N THR A 102 -15.10 95.46 -97.36
CA THR A 102 -13.85 95.56 -98.12
C THR A 102 -13.60 96.96 -98.71
N GLU A 103 -14.65 97.76 -98.89
CA GLU A 103 -14.57 99.16 -99.37
C GLU A 103 -14.39 100.16 -98.22
N GLY A 104 -14.25 99.69 -96.97
CA GLY A 104 -14.04 100.52 -95.79
C GLY A 104 -15.32 101.08 -95.16
N LYS A 105 -16.50 100.76 -95.71
CA LYS A 105 -17.80 101.19 -95.17
C LYS A 105 -18.16 100.38 -93.91
N LYS A 106 -18.60 101.05 -92.85
CA LYS A 106 -18.90 100.45 -91.54
C LYS A 106 -20.42 100.35 -91.31
N TYR A 107 -20.84 99.21 -90.79
CA TYR A 107 -22.21 98.91 -90.39
C TYR A 107 -22.26 98.56 -88.92
N GLN A 108 -23.06 99.28 -88.13
CA GLN A 108 -23.22 99.01 -86.70
C GLN A 108 -24.54 98.29 -86.44
N SER A 109 -24.52 97.29 -85.54
CA SER A 109 -25.76 96.71 -85.04
C SER A 109 -26.42 97.58 -83.99
N GLU A 110 -27.72 97.38 -83.81
CA GLU A 110 -28.41 97.87 -82.62
C GLU A 110 -27.75 97.30 -81.35
N PRO A 111 -27.54 98.13 -80.31
CA PRO A 111 -27.01 97.65 -79.04
C PRO A 111 -27.95 96.67 -78.34
N ARG A 112 -27.42 95.54 -77.90
CA ARG A 112 -28.12 94.46 -77.19
C ARG A 112 -27.61 94.35 -75.75
N THR A 113 -28.51 94.53 -74.79
CA THR A 113 -28.18 94.33 -73.36
C THR A 113 -28.24 92.85 -73.01
N ILE A 114 -27.13 92.32 -72.48
CA ILE A 114 -27.02 90.97 -71.94
C ILE A 114 -27.59 90.93 -70.53
N ASN A 115 -28.36 89.89 -70.21
CA ASN A 115 -28.95 89.67 -68.90
C ASN A 115 -27.85 89.61 -67.83
N ALA A 116 -28.09 90.26 -66.70
CA ALA A 116 -27.24 90.11 -65.53
C ALA A 116 -27.38 88.68 -64.97
N LEU A 117 -26.31 88.15 -64.39
CA LEU A 117 -26.38 86.88 -63.67
C LEU A 117 -27.19 87.08 -62.40
N ASN A 118 -28.08 86.13 -62.12
CA ASN A 118 -28.89 86.02 -60.92
C ASN A 118 -28.56 84.69 -60.22
N LEU A 119 -27.42 84.67 -59.52
CA LEU A 119 -26.85 83.47 -58.92
C LEU A 119 -27.64 83.00 -57.69
N ALA A 120 -27.74 81.69 -57.51
CA ALA A 120 -28.24 81.02 -56.32
C ALA A 120 -27.27 79.89 -55.90
N ILE A 121 -27.03 79.76 -54.60
CA ILE A 121 -26.12 78.75 -54.00
C ILE A 121 -26.87 77.95 -52.93
N THR A 122 -26.60 76.65 -52.85
CA THR A 122 -27.19 75.77 -51.82
C THR A 122 -26.55 75.97 -50.44
N THR A 123 -27.27 75.60 -49.39
CA THR A 123 -26.75 75.58 -48.02
C THR A 123 -25.60 74.59 -47.89
N PRO A 124 -24.44 74.98 -47.32
CA PRO A 124 -23.32 74.07 -47.09
C PRO A 124 -23.64 73.06 -45.98
N THR A 125 -23.22 71.80 -46.17
CA THR A 125 -23.24 70.76 -45.14
C THR A 125 -21.85 70.60 -44.53
N LEU A 126 -21.78 70.04 -43.31
CA LEU A 126 -20.54 69.76 -42.61
C LEU A 126 -20.34 68.25 -42.47
N GLU A 127 -19.11 67.80 -42.69
CA GLU A 127 -18.68 66.39 -42.63
C GLU A 127 -17.37 66.28 -41.83
N GLY A 128 -16.99 65.07 -41.42
CA GLY A 128 -15.68 64.83 -40.78
C GLY A 128 -15.70 64.72 -39.24
N PHE A 129 -16.88 64.62 -38.62
CA PHE A 129 -17.08 64.37 -37.19
C PHE A 129 -17.92 63.11 -36.96
N SER A 130 -17.86 62.51 -35.76
CA SER A 130 -18.69 61.32 -35.42
C SER A 130 -20.19 61.66 -35.53
N THR A 131 -21.07 60.66 -35.70
CA THR A 131 -22.52 60.79 -35.93
C THR A 131 -23.31 61.35 -34.73
N SER A 132 -22.84 62.43 -34.16
CA SER A 132 -23.33 63.11 -32.99
C SER A 132 -23.48 64.59 -33.31
N ASP A 133 -24.52 65.24 -32.81
CA ASP A 133 -24.83 66.66 -33.06
C ASP A 133 -23.80 67.64 -32.44
N PHE A 134 -22.60 67.15 -32.11
CA PHE A 134 -21.51 67.90 -31.52
C PHE A 134 -20.15 67.49 -32.13
N VAL A 135 -19.15 68.35 -31.92
CA VAL A 135 -17.73 68.12 -32.23
C VAL A 135 -16.88 68.29 -30.98
N ALA A 136 -15.87 67.46 -30.81
CA ALA A 136 -14.93 67.54 -29.69
C ALA A 136 -13.74 68.47 -30.02
N PRO A 137 -13.15 69.13 -29.02
CA PRO A 137 -11.88 69.83 -29.19
C PRO A 137 -10.78 68.94 -29.77
N GLY A 138 -10.13 69.40 -30.84
CA GLY A 138 -9.14 68.65 -31.62
C GLY A 138 -9.67 67.94 -32.87
N GLU A 139 -10.99 67.84 -33.06
CA GLU A 139 -11.58 67.28 -34.28
C GLU A 139 -11.53 68.26 -35.47
N THR A 140 -11.63 67.75 -36.70
CA THR A 140 -11.60 68.57 -37.91
C THR A 140 -12.87 68.37 -38.72
N VAL A 141 -13.61 69.46 -38.92
CA VAL A 141 -14.82 69.51 -39.75
C VAL A 141 -14.49 70.02 -41.16
N LYS A 142 -15.23 69.54 -42.15
CA LYS A 142 -15.06 69.85 -43.58
C LYS A 142 -16.38 70.31 -44.19
N VAL A 143 -16.30 71.31 -45.06
CA VAL A 143 -17.46 71.84 -45.80
C VAL A 143 -17.74 70.99 -47.05
N ALA A 144 -19.00 70.63 -47.28
CA ALA A 144 -19.50 69.86 -48.42
C ALA A 144 -20.88 70.37 -48.91
N GLY A 145 -21.45 69.72 -49.93
CA GLY A 145 -22.86 69.92 -50.34
C GLY A 145 -23.20 71.19 -51.15
N ILE A 146 -22.20 71.91 -51.66
CA ILE A 146 -22.40 73.22 -52.31
C ILE A 146 -22.63 73.09 -53.83
N THR A 147 -23.70 73.71 -54.34
CA THR A 147 -24.01 73.82 -55.79
C THR A 147 -24.41 75.26 -56.12
N VAL A 148 -23.95 75.80 -57.26
CA VAL A 148 -24.25 77.17 -57.72
C VAL A 148 -25.01 77.11 -59.05
N THR A 149 -26.10 77.86 -59.16
CA THR A 149 -26.99 77.93 -60.34
C THR A 149 -27.32 79.38 -60.69
N ASP A 150 -27.78 79.64 -61.92
CA ASP A 150 -28.23 80.96 -62.35
C ASP A 150 -29.73 80.93 -62.68
N LYS A 151 -30.50 81.82 -62.05
CA LYS A 151 -31.96 81.92 -62.26
C LYS A 151 -32.33 82.64 -63.56
N ALA A 152 -31.39 83.33 -64.20
CA ALA A 152 -31.60 83.99 -65.50
C ALA A 152 -31.37 83.03 -66.69
N GLY A 153 -31.06 81.76 -66.43
CA GLY A 153 -30.96 80.68 -67.41
C GLY A 153 -29.54 80.38 -67.90
N ALA A 154 -28.51 81.09 -67.41
CA ALA A 154 -27.13 80.84 -67.81
C ALA A 154 -26.61 79.50 -67.27
N THR A 155 -26.07 78.65 -68.14
CA THR A 155 -25.40 77.42 -67.71
C THR A 155 -23.95 77.73 -67.32
N LEU A 156 -23.62 77.56 -66.04
CA LEU A 156 -22.30 77.84 -65.47
C LEU A 156 -21.42 76.59 -65.48
N THR A 157 -20.13 76.74 -65.75
CA THR A 157 -19.15 75.66 -65.66
C THR A 157 -18.29 75.81 -64.40
N SER A 158 -17.82 74.71 -63.82
CA SER A 158 -17.10 74.72 -62.52
C SER A 158 -15.86 75.61 -62.51
N GLY A 159 -15.14 75.71 -63.64
CA GLY A 159 -13.99 76.60 -63.80
C GLY A 159 -14.31 78.10 -63.80
N GLN A 160 -15.59 78.47 -63.83
CA GLN A 160 -16.06 79.85 -63.73
C GLN A 160 -16.44 80.25 -62.30
N ILE A 161 -16.42 79.30 -61.34
CA ILE A 161 -16.87 79.51 -59.96
C ILE A 161 -15.68 79.47 -58.99
N THR A 162 -15.49 80.54 -58.24
CA THR A 162 -14.50 80.61 -57.15
C THR A 162 -15.21 80.60 -55.80
N TYR A 163 -14.79 79.73 -54.88
CA TYR A 163 -15.34 79.64 -53.51
C TYR A 163 -14.39 80.26 -52.48
N SER A 164 -14.96 80.98 -51.52
CA SER A 164 -14.28 81.38 -50.28
C SER A 164 -15.13 81.01 -49.08
N TYR A 165 -14.49 80.55 -48.01
CA TYR A 165 -15.14 80.08 -46.79
C TYR A 165 -14.87 81.07 -45.66
N GLN A 166 -15.82 81.19 -44.74
CA GLN A 166 -15.60 81.88 -43.48
C GLN A 166 -16.32 81.11 -42.37
N TRP A 167 -15.56 80.70 -41.36
CA TRP A 167 -16.10 80.08 -40.16
C TRP A 167 -16.46 81.12 -39.12
N PHE A 168 -17.52 80.86 -38.38
CA PHE A 168 -18.02 81.72 -37.32
C PHE A 168 -18.28 80.90 -36.06
N TYR A 169 -18.29 81.58 -34.92
CA TYR A 169 -18.72 81.03 -33.65
C TYR A 169 -19.76 81.93 -32.99
N GLN A 170 -20.65 81.34 -32.18
CA GLN A 170 -21.74 82.05 -31.53
C GLN A 170 -21.32 82.78 -30.24
N LEU A 171 -21.81 84.00 -30.06
CA LEU A 171 -21.62 84.90 -28.91
C LEU A 171 -23.00 85.41 -28.43
N GLY A 172 -23.70 84.62 -27.63
CA GLY A 172 -25.03 84.94 -27.08
C GLY A 172 -26.21 84.32 -27.83
N GLU A 173 -27.44 84.53 -27.34
CA GLU A 173 -28.66 83.95 -27.92
C GLU A 173 -29.27 84.84 -29.03
N GLY A 174 -29.69 84.24 -30.15
CA GLY A 174 -30.42 84.90 -31.23
C GLY A 174 -29.76 84.82 -32.62
N GLU A 175 -30.52 85.07 -33.69
CA GLU A 175 -30.05 84.88 -35.08
C GLU A 175 -28.89 85.79 -35.52
N ASN A 176 -28.50 86.81 -34.75
CA ASN A 176 -27.41 87.75 -35.11
C ASN A 176 -26.13 87.58 -34.28
N SER A 177 -25.99 86.52 -33.49
CA SER A 177 -24.90 86.38 -32.52
C SER A 177 -23.61 85.70 -33.03
N PHE A 178 -23.44 85.49 -34.35
CA PHE A 178 -22.26 84.80 -34.88
C PHE A 178 -21.11 85.75 -35.25
N THR A 179 -19.93 85.53 -34.68
CA THR A 179 -18.69 86.30 -34.89
C THR A 179 -17.68 85.50 -35.71
N ILE A 180 -16.88 86.19 -36.52
CA ILE A 180 -15.82 85.60 -37.36
C ILE A 180 -14.78 84.88 -36.49
N ILE A 181 -14.42 83.65 -36.87
CA ILE A 181 -13.20 83.00 -36.40
C ILE A 181 -12.05 83.52 -37.29
N GLU A 182 -11.20 84.39 -36.74
CA GLU A 182 -10.11 84.99 -37.50
C GLU A 182 -9.17 83.93 -38.09
N GLY A 183 -8.83 84.11 -39.38
CA GLY A 183 -7.95 83.20 -40.12
C GLY A 183 -8.59 81.88 -40.58
N ALA A 184 -9.83 81.56 -40.15
CA ALA A 184 -10.53 80.34 -40.55
C ALA A 184 -11.25 80.53 -41.90
N SER A 185 -10.48 80.54 -42.99
CA SER A 185 -10.97 80.73 -44.37
C SER A 185 -10.87 79.49 -45.27
N GLY A 186 -10.47 78.36 -44.70
CA GLY A 186 -10.35 77.09 -45.41
C GLY A 186 -11.67 76.34 -45.54
N SER A 187 -11.71 75.39 -46.47
CA SER A 187 -12.80 74.41 -46.62
C SER A 187 -12.86 73.37 -45.50
N THR A 188 -11.92 73.42 -44.57
CA THR A 188 -11.85 72.60 -43.35
C THR A 188 -11.49 73.47 -42.15
N TYR A 189 -11.93 73.08 -40.95
CA TYR A 189 -11.61 73.75 -39.71
C TYR A 189 -11.34 72.73 -38.59
N THR A 190 -10.18 72.84 -37.93
CA THR A 190 -9.83 72.02 -36.76
C THR A 190 -10.19 72.78 -35.49
N ILE A 191 -11.02 72.17 -34.65
CA ILE A 191 -11.45 72.76 -33.38
C ILE A 191 -10.23 72.89 -32.46
N PRO A 192 -9.89 74.10 -31.96
CA PRO A 192 -8.80 74.27 -31.00
C PRO A 192 -9.01 73.40 -29.76
N LYS A 193 -7.93 72.86 -29.19
CA LYS A 193 -8.01 72.06 -27.94
C LYS A 193 -8.56 72.87 -26.76
N ASP A 194 -8.38 74.19 -26.80
CA ASP A 194 -8.83 75.16 -25.82
C ASP A 194 -10.10 75.92 -26.26
N ALA A 195 -10.86 75.39 -27.22
CA ALA A 195 -12.04 76.05 -27.78
C ALA A 195 -13.10 76.39 -26.73
N ILE A 196 -13.37 75.47 -25.81
CA ILE A 196 -14.37 75.67 -24.74
C ILE A 196 -13.89 76.72 -23.74
N GLU A 197 -12.62 76.66 -23.35
CA GLU A 197 -11.98 77.65 -22.48
C GLU A 197 -12.01 79.06 -23.09
N LYS A 198 -11.99 79.15 -24.43
CA LYS A 198 -12.12 80.39 -25.20
C LYS A 198 -13.56 80.80 -25.52
N GLY A 199 -14.57 80.06 -25.02
CA GLY A 199 -15.99 80.37 -25.23
C GLY A 199 -16.52 80.05 -26.63
N ILE A 200 -15.79 79.29 -27.45
CA ILE A 200 -16.22 78.85 -28.78
C ILE A 200 -17.13 77.63 -28.58
N LYS A 201 -18.45 77.86 -28.57
CA LYS A 201 -19.44 76.82 -28.25
C LYS A 201 -20.21 76.29 -29.45
N ASP A 202 -20.59 77.15 -30.38
CA ASP A 202 -21.38 76.76 -31.54
C ASP A 202 -20.72 77.34 -32.77
N ILE A 203 -20.51 76.53 -33.80
CA ILE A 203 -19.86 76.95 -35.04
C ILE A 203 -20.76 76.78 -36.25
N ILE A 204 -20.54 77.66 -37.22
CA ILE A 204 -21.17 77.61 -38.54
C ILE A 204 -20.15 78.03 -39.60
N VAL A 205 -20.46 77.72 -40.87
CA VAL A 205 -19.72 78.25 -42.02
C VAL A 205 -20.67 78.96 -42.99
N LYS A 206 -20.19 80.04 -43.61
CA LYS A 206 -20.78 80.61 -44.82
C LYS A 206 -19.82 80.47 -45.98
N VAL A 207 -20.39 80.21 -47.14
CA VAL A 207 -19.65 80.03 -48.39
C VAL A 207 -20.05 81.11 -49.35
N LYS A 208 -19.08 81.82 -49.89
CA LYS A 208 -19.29 82.79 -50.95
C LYS A 208 -18.81 82.20 -52.27
N ALA A 209 -19.69 82.17 -53.26
CA ALA A 209 -19.36 81.80 -54.63
C ALA A 209 -19.36 83.03 -55.54
N GLN A 210 -18.34 83.15 -56.39
CA GLN A 210 -18.19 84.25 -57.32
C GLN A 210 -18.05 83.74 -58.76
N VAL A 211 -18.78 84.36 -59.69
CA VAL A 211 -18.75 84.10 -61.13
C VAL A 211 -18.68 85.44 -61.87
N GLY A 212 -17.55 85.71 -62.51
CA GLY A 212 -17.25 87.04 -63.05
C GLY A 212 -17.30 88.11 -61.96
N THR A 213 -18.10 89.16 -62.17
CA THR A 213 -18.34 90.22 -61.17
C THR A 213 -19.54 89.96 -60.27
N SER A 214 -20.32 88.91 -60.54
CA SER A 214 -21.48 88.55 -59.72
C SER A 214 -21.05 87.58 -58.62
N PHE A 215 -21.62 87.74 -57.43
CA PHE A 215 -21.36 86.84 -56.32
C PHE A 215 -22.65 86.52 -55.58
N VAL A 216 -22.68 85.37 -54.93
CA VAL A 216 -23.75 84.96 -54.04
C VAL A 216 -23.15 84.34 -52.78
N GLU A 217 -23.78 84.62 -51.64
CA GLU A 217 -23.41 84.03 -50.36
C GLU A 217 -24.44 82.99 -49.97
N SER A 218 -23.96 81.87 -49.42
CA SER A 218 -24.82 80.82 -48.93
C SER A 218 -25.58 81.23 -47.68
N PRO A 219 -26.74 80.61 -47.43
CA PRO A 219 -27.24 80.49 -46.07
C PRO A 219 -26.16 79.91 -45.14
N ARG A 220 -26.34 80.10 -43.83
CA ARG A 220 -25.48 79.48 -42.82
C ARG A 220 -25.61 77.96 -42.91
N SER A 221 -24.50 77.24 -42.68
CA SER A 221 -24.58 75.80 -42.40
C SER A 221 -25.46 75.55 -41.17
N GLU A 222 -25.81 74.28 -40.96
CA GLU A 222 -26.31 73.83 -39.67
C GLU A 222 -25.31 74.19 -38.55
N VAL A 223 -25.86 74.53 -37.38
CA VAL A 223 -25.08 74.84 -36.19
C VAL A 223 -24.57 73.55 -35.60
N ILE A 224 -23.26 73.48 -35.33
CA ILE A 224 -22.66 72.35 -34.62
C ILE A 224 -22.07 72.84 -33.30
N SER A 225 -22.44 72.18 -32.21
CA SER A 225 -21.93 72.51 -30.88
C SER A 225 -20.59 71.84 -30.58
N ILE A 226 -19.70 72.53 -29.88
CA ILE A 226 -18.42 72.02 -29.38
C ILE A 226 -18.63 71.58 -27.91
N SER A 227 -18.39 70.31 -27.61
CA SER A 227 -18.59 69.78 -26.26
C SER A 227 -17.48 68.83 -25.79
N LYS A 228 -17.11 68.94 -24.51
CA LYS A 228 -16.30 67.96 -23.76
C LYS A 228 -17.16 67.03 -22.90
N GLU A 229 -18.47 67.28 -22.82
CA GLU A 229 -19.41 66.55 -21.96
C GLU A 229 -19.34 65.02 -22.16
N PRO A 230 -19.25 64.47 -23.39
CA PRO A 230 -19.17 63.03 -23.59
C PRO A 230 -17.88 62.41 -23.02
N THR A 231 -16.74 63.09 -23.19
CA THR A 231 -15.44 62.63 -22.66
C THR A 231 -15.33 62.83 -21.16
N ASP A 232 -15.92 63.90 -20.61
CA ASP A 232 -15.94 64.17 -19.16
C ASP A 232 -16.88 63.21 -18.43
N THR A 233 -18.06 62.95 -18.99
CA THR A 233 -19.01 61.95 -18.49
C THR A 233 -18.36 60.57 -18.48
N LEU A 234 -17.70 60.17 -19.58
CA LEU A 234 -16.99 58.89 -19.65
C LEU A 234 -15.84 58.83 -18.64
N THR A 235 -15.06 59.90 -18.46
CA THR A 235 -13.99 59.97 -17.46
C THR A 235 -14.54 59.79 -16.04
N ASN A 236 -15.67 60.43 -15.71
CA ASN A 236 -16.32 60.28 -14.41
C ASN A 236 -16.94 58.88 -14.22
N ASP A 237 -17.57 58.32 -15.25
CA ASP A 237 -18.10 56.96 -15.22
C ASP A 237 -17.01 55.92 -14.96
N ILE A 238 -15.83 56.08 -15.60
CA ILE A 238 -14.65 55.24 -15.37
C ILE A 238 -14.12 55.44 -13.95
N LYS A 239 -14.10 56.68 -13.43
CA LYS A 239 -13.68 56.96 -12.05
C LYS A 239 -14.59 56.25 -11.03
N ASN A 240 -15.90 56.22 -11.30
CA ASN A 240 -16.91 55.56 -10.46
C ASN A 240 -16.85 54.02 -10.50
N LEU A 241 -15.96 53.42 -11.32
CA LEU A 241 -15.65 51.99 -11.24
C LEU A 241 -14.88 51.64 -9.96
N LEU A 242 -14.22 52.60 -9.31
CA LEU A 242 -13.42 52.40 -8.12
C LEU A 242 -14.10 53.04 -6.90
N VAL A 243 -14.06 52.35 -5.75
CA VAL A 243 -14.29 52.96 -4.43
C VAL A 243 -13.01 53.60 -3.94
N ASN A 244 -11.88 52.92 -4.15
CA ASN A 244 -10.51 53.40 -3.90
C ASN A 244 -9.52 52.57 -4.76
N ASP A 245 -8.23 52.87 -4.66
CA ASP A 245 -7.17 52.22 -5.47
C ASP A 245 -7.11 50.67 -5.35
N ASN A 246 -7.70 50.11 -4.29
CA ASN A 246 -7.67 48.68 -3.98
C ASN A 246 -9.05 48.01 -4.04
N LYS A 247 -10.11 48.72 -4.46
CA LYS A 247 -11.47 48.17 -4.46
C LYS A 247 -12.32 48.72 -5.60
N TYR A 248 -12.84 47.83 -6.45
CA TYR A 248 -13.88 48.15 -7.43
C TYR A 248 -15.23 48.41 -6.73
N ASN A 249 -16.03 49.28 -7.33
CA ASN A 249 -17.40 49.54 -6.95
C ASN A 249 -18.32 48.52 -7.64
N VAL A 250 -18.39 47.33 -7.05
CA VAL A 250 -19.08 46.15 -7.59
C VAL A 250 -20.03 45.57 -6.55
N THR A 251 -21.25 45.28 -6.99
CA THR A 251 -22.27 44.56 -6.20
C THR A 251 -22.56 43.17 -6.78
N ASP A 252 -22.36 43.02 -8.08
CA ASP A 252 -22.54 41.79 -8.85
C ASP A 252 -21.58 41.83 -10.04
N ILE A 253 -20.84 40.74 -10.27
CA ILE A 253 -19.78 40.69 -11.29
C ILE A 253 -20.34 40.78 -12.71
N LYS A 254 -21.51 40.18 -12.96
CA LYS A 254 -22.15 40.19 -14.28
C LYS A 254 -22.60 41.60 -14.65
N SER A 255 -23.28 42.28 -13.72
CA SER A 255 -23.69 43.67 -13.88
C SER A 255 -22.50 44.62 -14.06
N PHE A 256 -21.38 44.35 -13.36
CA PHE A 256 -20.15 45.10 -13.52
C PHE A 256 -19.49 44.87 -14.89
N GLU A 257 -19.46 43.62 -15.37
CA GLU A 257 -18.97 43.26 -16.71
C GLU A 257 -19.77 43.98 -17.81
N GLU A 258 -21.10 44.00 -17.70
CA GLU A 258 -21.98 44.72 -18.62
C GLU A 258 -21.68 46.24 -18.60
N LYS A 259 -21.49 46.81 -17.40
CA LYS A 259 -21.15 48.23 -17.23
C LYS A 259 -19.82 48.57 -17.90
N ILE A 260 -18.75 47.82 -17.66
CA ILE A 260 -17.43 48.12 -18.24
C ILE A 260 -17.42 47.90 -19.76
N LYS A 261 -18.14 46.90 -20.29
CA LYS A 261 -18.29 46.71 -21.75
C LYS A 261 -19.04 47.86 -22.40
N ALA A 262 -20.07 48.41 -21.73
CA ALA A 262 -20.77 49.58 -22.20
C ALA A 262 -19.86 50.81 -22.23
N LEU A 263 -19.04 51.03 -21.19
CA LEU A 263 -18.05 52.11 -21.16
C LEU A 263 -16.97 51.94 -22.24
N GLU A 264 -16.51 50.72 -22.49
CA GLU A 264 -15.56 50.41 -23.57
C GLU A 264 -16.17 50.72 -24.93
N SER A 265 -17.43 50.34 -25.15
CA SER A 265 -18.15 50.64 -26.40
C SER A 265 -18.29 52.16 -26.60
N LYS A 266 -18.61 52.92 -25.54
CA LYS A 266 -18.63 54.39 -25.56
C LYS A 266 -17.26 54.96 -25.90
N TYR A 267 -16.18 54.42 -25.33
CA TYR A 267 -14.81 54.84 -25.63
C TYR A 267 -14.40 54.56 -27.08
N GLN A 268 -14.70 53.37 -27.61
CA GLN A 268 -14.36 52.98 -28.97
C GLN A 268 -15.13 53.78 -30.03
N ALA A 269 -16.34 54.27 -29.69
CA ALA A 269 -17.14 55.14 -30.56
C ALA A 269 -16.58 56.57 -30.68
N LEU A 270 -15.65 56.98 -29.81
CA LEU A 270 -15.01 58.30 -29.88
C LEU A 270 -14.04 58.37 -31.07
N SER A 271 -13.87 59.56 -31.62
CA SER A 271 -12.78 59.85 -32.56
C SER A 271 -11.41 59.74 -31.89
N GLU A 272 -10.34 59.53 -32.66
CA GLU A 272 -8.97 59.46 -32.13
C GLU A 272 -8.56 60.69 -31.30
N PRO A 273 -8.88 61.94 -31.71
CA PRO A 273 -8.65 63.11 -30.86
C PRO A 273 -9.44 63.09 -29.55
N ALA A 274 -10.72 62.67 -29.58
CA ALA A 274 -11.58 62.62 -28.40
C ALA A 274 -11.15 61.53 -27.40
N LYS A 275 -10.66 60.38 -27.88
CA LYS A 275 -10.06 59.33 -27.03
C LYS A 275 -8.90 59.86 -26.18
N GLY A 276 -8.10 60.78 -26.71
CA GLY A 276 -7.00 61.43 -26.01
C GLY A 276 -7.41 62.30 -24.82
N ASN A 277 -8.69 62.71 -24.75
CA ASN A 277 -9.23 63.51 -23.66
C ASN A 277 -9.69 62.66 -22.45
N VAL A 278 -9.82 61.34 -22.60
CA VAL A 278 -10.21 60.42 -21.51
C VAL A 278 -8.96 59.95 -20.75
N SER A 279 -8.55 60.75 -19.77
CA SER A 279 -7.25 60.60 -19.08
C SER A 279 -7.10 59.31 -18.25
N ASN A 280 -8.19 58.68 -17.82
CA ASN A 280 -8.19 57.52 -16.91
C ASN A 280 -8.56 56.20 -17.59
N TYR A 281 -8.50 56.12 -18.93
CA TYR A 281 -8.84 54.91 -19.69
C TYR A 281 -8.07 53.65 -19.24
N ALA A 282 -6.86 53.80 -18.70
CA ALA A 282 -6.09 52.69 -18.13
C ALA A 282 -6.85 51.92 -17.03
N VAL A 283 -7.70 52.59 -16.25
CA VAL A 283 -8.56 51.97 -15.23
C VAL A 283 -9.59 51.05 -15.87
N LEU A 284 -10.26 51.51 -16.93
CA LEU A 284 -11.24 50.70 -17.66
C LEU A 284 -10.59 49.48 -18.32
N LYS A 285 -9.43 49.67 -18.95
CA LYS A 285 -8.65 48.59 -19.56
C LYS A 285 -8.23 47.55 -18.52
N ARG A 286 -7.83 47.97 -17.32
CA ARG A 286 -7.51 47.07 -16.21
C ARG A 286 -8.76 46.33 -15.72
N ALA A 287 -9.89 47.02 -15.52
CA ALA A 287 -11.13 46.40 -15.09
C ALA A 287 -11.61 45.30 -16.05
N LEU A 288 -11.49 45.52 -17.37
CA LEU A 288 -11.78 44.50 -18.39
C LEU A 288 -10.87 43.27 -18.26
N ALA A 289 -9.57 43.49 -18.07
CA ALA A 289 -8.61 42.40 -17.89
C ALA A 289 -8.84 41.63 -16.57
N ASP A 290 -9.17 42.33 -15.48
CA ASP A 290 -9.42 41.74 -14.18
C ASP A 290 -10.70 40.89 -14.18
N VAL A 291 -11.78 41.36 -14.82
CA VAL A 291 -13.01 40.56 -14.99
C VAL A 291 -12.75 39.30 -15.82
N ASP A 292 -11.99 39.40 -16.91
CA ASP A 292 -11.59 38.24 -17.72
C ASP A 292 -10.78 37.21 -16.91
N LEU A 293 -9.87 37.67 -16.03
CA LEU A 293 -9.13 36.79 -15.13
C LEU A 293 -10.03 36.06 -14.14
N ILE A 294 -11.00 36.75 -13.52
CA ILE A 294 -11.96 36.14 -12.59
C ILE A 294 -12.85 35.13 -13.31
N ASN A 295 -13.39 35.48 -14.48
CA ASN A 295 -14.24 34.59 -15.28
C ASN A 295 -13.48 33.33 -15.70
N LYS A 296 -12.22 33.46 -16.14
CA LYS A 296 -11.36 32.30 -16.46
C LYS A 296 -11.13 31.39 -15.26
N LEU A 297 -11.02 31.94 -14.05
CA LEU A 297 -10.86 31.14 -12.84
C LEU A 297 -12.17 30.47 -12.43
N ASN A 298 -13.31 31.16 -12.50
CA ASN A 298 -14.64 30.58 -12.31
C ASN A 298 -14.85 29.39 -13.24
N GLU A 299 -14.54 29.53 -14.53
CA GLU A 299 -14.63 28.43 -15.48
C GLU A 299 -13.75 27.22 -15.10
N LYS A 300 -12.58 27.45 -14.50
CA LYS A 300 -11.74 26.35 -14.01
C LYS A 300 -12.40 25.66 -12.81
N VAL A 301 -12.98 26.42 -11.88
CA VAL A 301 -13.71 25.88 -10.72
C VAL A 301 -14.92 25.05 -11.17
N ASP A 302 -15.70 25.53 -12.13
CA ASP A 302 -16.87 24.81 -12.67
C ASP A 302 -16.51 23.49 -13.36
N LYS A 303 -15.31 23.40 -13.93
CA LYS A 303 -14.81 22.20 -14.64
C LYS A 303 -14.29 21.10 -13.71
N VAL A 304 -14.18 21.37 -12.40
CA VAL A 304 -13.61 20.43 -11.42
C VAL A 304 -14.32 19.07 -11.42
N GLY A 305 -15.65 19.04 -11.55
CA GLY A 305 -16.44 17.80 -11.59
C GLY A 305 -16.16 16.88 -12.79
N GLY A 306 -15.45 17.37 -13.82
CA GLY A 306 -15.04 16.60 -15.00
C GLY A 306 -13.58 16.12 -14.97
N ILE A 307 -12.82 16.43 -13.92
CA ILE A 307 -11.41 16.02 -13.78
C ILE A 307 -11.35 14.63 -13.13
N ASN A 308 -10.48 13.77 -13.65
CA ASN A 308 -10.29 12.44 -13.09
C ASN A 308 -9.62 12.50 -11.69
N ASP A 309 -9.88 11.50 -10.84
CA ASP A 309 -9.39 11.45 -9.46
C ASP A 309 -7.86 11.57 -9.31
N LYS A 310 -7.10 11.12 -10.31
CA LYS A 310 -5.62 11.16 -10.28
C LYS A 310 -5.08 12.57 -10.47
N ASP A 311 -5.68 13.35 -11.38
CA ASP A 311 -5.22 14.70 -11.72
C ASP A 311 -5.91 15.79 -10.90
N LEU A 312 -7.04 15.45 -10.26
CA LEU A 312 -7.86 16.34 -9.44
C LEU A 312 -7.06 17.12 -8.36
N PRO A 313 -6.17 16.50 -7.56
CA PRO A 313 -5.41 17.24 -6.55
C PRO A 313 -4.47 18.31 -7.14
N THR A 314 -3.87 18.01 -8.29
CA THR A 314 -2.99 18.96 -9.00
C THR A 314 -3.82 20.10 -9.59
N TYR A 315 -4.97 19.77 -10.19
CA TYR A 315 -5.88 20.76 -10.77
C TYR A 315 -6.44 21.74 -9.73
N ILE A 316 -6.85 21.24 -8.55
CA ILE A 316 -7.29 22.08 -7.42
C ILE A 316 -6.17 23.00 -6.94
N LYS A 317 -4.92 22.51 -6.85
CA LYS A 317 -3.76 23.35 -6.50
C LYS A 317 -3.50 24.46 -7.52
N GLU A 318 -3.70 24.19 -8.81
CA GLU A 318 -3.56 25.22 -9.85
C GLU A 318 -4.63 26.31 -9.74
N ILE A 319 -5.85 25.95 -9.32
CA ILE A 319 -6.94 26.90 -9.03
C ILE A 319 -6.57 27.77 -7.82
N GLU A 320 -6.14 27.18 -6.70
CA GLU A 320 -5.70 27.92 -5.51
C GLU A 320 -4.55 28.87 -5.87
N ALA A 321 -3.53 28.38 -6.57
CA ALA A 321 -2.38 29.18 -6.98
C ALA A 321 -2.73 30.30 -7.98
N ALA A 322 -3.82 30.17 -8.74
CA ALA A 322 -4.30 31.23 -9.62
C ALA A 322 -5.00 32.34 -8.82
N TYR A 323 -5.87 31.97 -7.87
CA TYR A 323 -6.52 32.94 -6.97
C TYR A 323 -5.51 33.69 -6.10
N ASP A 324 -4.50 32.98 -5.58
CA ASP A 324 -3.45 33.55 -4.72
C ASP A 324 -2.59 34.62 -5.40
N LYS A 325 -2.61 34.70 -6.74
CA LYS A 325 -1.92 35.74 -7.51
C LYS A 325 -2.73 37.03 -7.66
N PHE A 326 -4.02 37.00 -7.35
CA PHE A 326 -4.85 38.20 -7.45
C PHE A 326 -4.44 39.23 -6.43
N ASP A 327 -4.29 40.49 -6.85
CA ASP A 327 -4.13 41.61 -5.94
C ASP A 327 -5.46 42.00 -5.26
N LEU A 328 -5.44 42.95 -4.33
CA LEU A 328 -6.67 43.40 -3.62
C LEU A 328 -7.75 43.93 -4.57
N LEU A 329 -7.35 44.63 -5.63
CA LEU A 329 -8.28 45.22 -6.56
C LEU A 329 -8.98 44.11 -7.35
N GLN A 330 -8.24 43.11 -7.83
CA GLN A 330 -8.77 41.91 -8.49
C GLN A 330 -9.69 41.10 -7.56
N ARG A 331 -9.24 40.84 -6.33
CA ARG A 331 -10.07 40.11 -5.33
C ARG A 331 -11.35 40.84 -4.97
N SER A 332 -11.41 42.17 -5.12
CA SER A 332 -12.65 42.91 -4.87
C SER A 332 -13.80 42.58 -5.84
N LEU A 333 -13.51 41.95 -6.98
CA LEU A 333 -14.51 41.43 -7.92
C LEU A 333 -15.13 40.11 -7.46
N ASP A 334 -14.51 39.41 -6.51
CA ASP A 334 -15.05 38.23 -5.85
C ASP A 334 -16.04 38.63 -4.75
N VAL A 335 -17.25 38.98 -5.16
CA VAL A 335 -18.29 39.52 -4.27
C VAL A 335 -18.62 38.49 -3.18
N ASN A 336 -18.58 38.93 -1.92
CA ASN A 336 -18.78 38.10 -0.72
C ASN A 336 -17.80 36.92 -0.60
N ASP A 337 -16.62 36.99 -1.25
CA ASP A 337 -15.64 35.90 -1.27
C ASP A 337 -16.24 34.56 -1.76
N ALA A 338 -17.21 34.61 -2.69
CA ALA A 338 -17.95 33.43 -3.15
C ALA A 338 -17.07 32.45 -3.94
N LEU A 339 -16.21 32.97 -4.83
CA LEU A 339 -15.23 32.17 -5.57
C LEU A 339 -14.20 31.61 -4.60
N TYR A 340 -13.65 32.42 -3.70
CA TYR A 340 -12.75 31.93 -2.66
C TYR A 340 -13.40 30.82 -1.82
N THR A 341 -14.65 30.98 -1.39
CA THR A 341 -15.40 29.96 -0.63
C THR A 341 -15.57 28.67 -1.44
N SER A 342 -15.80 28.77 -2.74
CA SER A 342 -15.87 27.61 -3.64
C SER A 342 -14.52 26.89 -3.73
N ILE A 343 -13.42 27.63 -3.93
CA ILE A 343 -12.05 27.09 -3.94
C ILE A 343 -11.71 26.45 -2.58
N LYS A 344 -12.07 27.12 -1.49
CA LYS A 344 -11.90 26.65 -0.11
C LYS A 344 -12.57 25.30 0.11
N ASN A 345 -13.82 25.14 -0.34
CA ASN A 345 -14.56 23.89 -0.22
C ASN A 345 -13.96 22.74 -1.04
N LEU A 346 -13.24 23.06 -2.13
CA LEU A 346 -12.51 22.07 -2.93
C LEU A 346 -11.20 21.62 -2.29
N LEU A 347 -10.58 22.46 -1.47
CA LEU A 347 -9.31 22.18 -0.78
C LEU A 347 -9.45 21.24 0.43
N ASN A 348 -10.56 20.52 0.57
CA ASN A 348 -10.78 19.51 1.61
C ASN A 348 -9.58 18.54 1.62
N GLU A 349 -8.77 18.61 2.68
CA GLU A 349 -7.51 17.87 2.73
C GLU A 349 -7.76 16.35 2.74
N PRO A 350 -6.88 15.56 2.09
CA PRO A 350 -7.07 14.13 1.95
C PRO A 350 -7.18 13.42 3.31
N ASN A 351 -7.95 12.33 3.27
CA ASN A 351 -8.38 11.46 4.36
C ASN A 351 -7.22 10.64 5.00
N ASP A 352 -6.05 11.24 5.18
CA ASP A 352 -4.89 10.66 5.89
C ASP A 352 -5.27 10.20 7.30
N LEU A 353 -6.23 10.88 7.93
CA LEU A 353 -6.77 10.54 9.25
C LEU A 353 -7.36 9.12 9.31
N GLU A 354 -8.00 8.64 8.25
CA GLU A 354 -8.53 7.27 8.23
C GLU A 354 -7.41 6.24 8.09
N GLU A 355 -6.38 6.51 7.28
CA GLU A 355 -5.19 5.64 7.22
C GLU A 355 -4.42 5.62 8.55
N ILE A 356 -4.33 6.75 9.26
CA ILE A 356 -3.70 6.84 10.59
C ILE A 356 -4.49 6.05 11.63
N LYS A 357 -5.83 6.18 11.66
CA LYS A 357 -6.70 5.37 12.52
C LYS A 357 -6.50 3.88 12.24
N GLU A 358 -6.38 3.52 10.97
CA GLU A 358 -6.17 2.14 10.56
C GLU A 358 -4.78 1.61 10.96
N VAL A 359 -3.71 2.41 10.82
CA VAL A 359 -2.37 2.08 11.35
C VAL A 359 -2.43 1.84 12.86
N ARG A 360 -3.13 2.70 13.62
CA ARG A 360 -3.29 2.56 15.08
C ARG A 360 -4.03 1.27 15.42
N ARG A 361 -5.14 0.98 14.72
CA ARG A 361 -5.90 -0.27 14.85
C ARG A 361 -5.03 -1.50 14.57
N LEU A 362 -4.24 -1.47 13.51
CA LEU A 362 -3.37 -2.57 13.11
C LEU A 362 -2.21 -2.80 14.08
N ASN A 363 -1.56 -1.74 14.56
CA ASN A 363 -0.51 -1.84 15.58
C ASN A 363 -1.05 -2.47 16.87
N LEU A 364 -2.26 -2.07 17.29
CA LEU A 364 -2.94 -2.69 18.42
C LEU A 364 -3.33 -4.15 18.14
N ALA A 365 -3.84 -4.46 16.95
CA ALA A 365 -4.21 -5.82 16.56
C ALA A 365 -2.99 -6.76 16.56
N ILE A 366 -1.83 -6.31 16.10
CA ILE A 366 -0.58 -7.09 16.09
C ILE A 366 -0.12 -7.38 17.53
N VAL A 367 -0.15 -6.37 18.40
CA VAL A 367 0.18 -6.55 19.83
C VAL A 367 -0.80 -7.52 20.50
N ASN A 368 -2.09 -7.37 20.23
CA ASN A 368 -3.17 -8.20 20.77
C ASN A 368 -3.22 -9.61 20.19
N LEU A 369 -2.34 -9.97 19.24
CA LEU A 369 -2.11 -11.39 18.92
C LEU A 369 -1.61 -12.16 20.13
N LEU A 370 -0.93 -11.49 21.07
CA LEU A 370 -0.38 -12.09 22.28
C LEU A 370 -1.21 -11.73 23.51
N THR A 371 -1.28 -12.68 24.43
CA THR A 371 -1.74 -12.49 25.81
C THR A 371 -0.73 -13.10 26.77
N TYR A 372 -0.71 -12.61 28.01
CA TYR A 372 0.26 -13.00 29.03
C TYR A 372 -0.48 -13.66 30.18
N THR A 373 -0.60 -14.99 30.14
CA THR A 373 -1.31 -15.77 31.17
C THR A 373 -0.30 -16.51 32.01
N ASN A 374 -0.41 -16.42 33.34
CA ASN A 374 0.53 -17.00 34.30
C ASN A 374 2.01 -16.62 34.04
N GLY A 375 2.24 -15.40 33.54
CA GLY A 375 3.59 -14.92 33.24
C GLY A 375 4.23 -15.52 31.99
N ILE A 376 3.48 -16.13 31.08
CA ILE A 376 3.99 -16.63 29.80
C ILE A 376 3.20 -16.01 28.63
N ALA A 377 3.92 -15.54 27.62
CA ALA A 377 3.32 -15.10 26.35
C ALA A 377 2.71 -16.29 25.59
N GLN A 378 1.45 -16.16 25.19
CA GLN A 378 0.74 -17.09 24.33
C GLN A 378 -0.11 -16.35 23.30
N TYR A 379 -0.49 -17.03 22.22
CA TYR A 379 -1.43 -16.44 21.27
C TYR A 379 -2.83 -16.38 21.88
N VAL A 380 -3.58 -15.31 21.56
CA VAL A 380 -4.98 -15.17 22.00
C VAL A 380 -5.87 -16.28 21.41
N PRO A 381 -5.81 -16.58 20.10
CA PRO A 381 -6.47 -17.77 19.56
C PRO A 381 -5.84 -19.06 20.11
N SER A 382 -6.68 -19.99 20.53
CA SER A 382 -6.29 -21.28 21.13
C SER A 382 -6.07 -22.40 20.11
N ASP A 383 -6.16 -22.11 18.81
CA ASP A 383 -5.94 -23.08 17.76
C ASP A 383 -5.31 -22.44 16.51
N LYS A 384 -4.63 -23.27 15.73
CA LYS A 384 -3.89 -22.86 14.52
C LYS A 384 -4.78 -22.18 13.47
N ASP A 385 -6.01 -22.65 13.25
CA ASP A 385 -6.87 -22.16 12.17
C ASP A 385 -7.46 -20.79 12.52
N SER A 386 -7.89 -20.60 13.77
CA SER A 386 -8.32 -19.30 14.29
C SER A 386 -7.19 -18.27 14.25
N LEU A 387 -5.97 -18.64 14.67
CA LEU A 387 -4.81 -17.74 14.56
C LEU A 387 -4.50 -17.36 13.11
N GLN A 388 -4.55 -18.33 12.20
CA GLN A 388 -4.34 -18.08 10.77
C GLN A 388 -5.38 -17.11 10.19
N GLY A 389 -6.65 -17.20 10.61
CA GLY A 389 -7.70 -16.26 10.21
C GLY A 389 -7.42 -14.82 10.66
N VAL A 390 -7.00 -14.62 11.91
CA VAL A 390 -6.64 -13.30 12.43
C VAL A 390 -5.41 -12.74 11.72
N VAL A 391 -4.35 -13.55 11.54
CA VAL A 391 -3.13 -13.16 10.82
C VAL A 391 -3.45 -12.75 9.38
N ASN A 392 -4.26 -13.53 8.65
CA ASN A 392 -4.65 -13.21 7.27
C ASN A 392 -5.43 -11.89 7.19
N THR A 393 -6.29 -11.61 8.16
CA THR A 393 -7.05 -10.35 8.23
C THR A 393 -6.10 -9.17 8.42
N ILE A 394 -5.17 -9.26 9.38
CA ILE A 394 -4.16 -8.23 9.61
C ILE A 394 -3.32 -7.99 8.34
N GLU A 395 -2.86 -9.06 7.67
CA GLU A 395 -2.07 -8.93 6.44
C GLU A 395 -2.86 -8.29 5.29
N ALA A 396 -4.13 -8.68 5.12
CA ALA A 396 -5.00 -8.10 4.10
C ALA A 396 -5.25 -6.60 4.36
N ASP A 397 -5.44 -6.21 5.62
CA ASP A 397 -5.67 -4.82 6.01
C ASP A 397 -4.39 -3.97 5.87
N ILE A 398 -3.22 -4.50 6.24
CA ILE A 398 -1.93 -3.85 5.94
C ILE A 398 -1.76 -3.64 4.43
N ALA A 399 -2.20 -4.59 3.60
CA ALA A 399 -2.11 -4.48 2.15
C ALA A 399 -3.07 -3.44 1.55
N LYS A 400 -4.11 -3.01 2.27
CA LYS A 400 -5.01 -1.92 1.85
C LYS A 400 -4.42 -0.53 2.11
N LEU A 401 -3.53 -0.40 3.09
CA LEU A 401 -2.85 0.87 3.36
C LEU A 401 -2.02 1.32 2.16
N SER A 402 -1.94 2.64 1.97
CA SER A 402 -1.04 3.26 1.02
C SER A 402 0.41 2.96 1.37
N GLN A 403 1.29 2.98 0.36
CA GLN A 403 2.70 2.65 0.52
C GLN A 403 3.39 3.52 1.58
N ASN A 404 2.89 4.75 1.79
CA ASN A 404 3.43 5.70 2.75
C ASN A 404 3.18 5.30 4.21
N TYR A 405 2.07 4.64 4.52
CA TYR A 405 1.71 4.26 5.90
C TYR A 405 2.02 2.81 6.26
N ARG A 406 2.28 1.92 5.28
CA ARG A 406 2.74 0.55 5.57
C ARG A 406 4.02 0.51 6.41
N GLY A 407 4.91 1.47 6.20
CA GLY A 407 6.16 1.60 6.99
C GLY A 407 5.95 2.08 8.43
N ALA A 408 4.75 2.54 8.77
CA ALA A 408 4.37 2.95 10.13
C ALA A 408 3.87 1.78 10.99
N ILE A 409 3.69 0.59 10.40
CA ILE A 409 3.25 -0.60 11.14
C ILE A 409 4.39 -1.12 12.01
N GLN A 410 4.15 -1.20 13.31
CA GLN A 410 5.09 -1.63 14.33
C GLN A 410 4.88 -3.09 14.71
N ASN A 411 5.84 -3.66 15.45
CA ASN A 411 5.74 -5.01 16.02
C ASN A 411 5.55 -6.15 15.01
N LEU A 412 5.89 -5.95 13.73
CA LEU A 412 5.76 -6.94 12.66
C LEU A 412 6.48 -8.28 12.96
N THR A 413 7.46 -8.27 13.85
CA THR A 413 8.09 -9.51 14.35
C THR A 413 7.06 -10.45 14.99
N ILE A 414 6.10 -9.95 15.77
CA ILE A 414 5.03 -10.76 16.39
C ILE A 414 4.20 -11.46 15.30
N LEU A 415 3.80 -10.69 14.29
CA LEU A 415 3.03 -11.21 13.14
C LEU A 415 3.82 -12.27 12.37
N ASN A 416 5.11 -12.03 12.12
CA ASN A 416 5.98 -12.97 11.41
C ASN A 416 6.24 -14.26 12.21
N GLU A 417 6.40 -14.15 13.53
CA GLU A 417 6.53 -15.30 14.42
C GLU A 417 5.24 -16.13 14.47
N ALA A 418 4.07 -15.48 14.54
CA ALA A 418 2.78 -16.16 14.45
C ALA A 418 2.66 -17.00 13.17
N LYS A 419 3.07 -16.44 12.02
CA LYS A 419 3.11 -17.16 10.74
C LYS A 419 4.07 -18.36 10.76
N ALA A 420 5.23 -18.22 11.39
CA ALA A 420 6.19 -19.31 11.50
C ALA A 420 5.68 -20.43 12.42
N ASP A 421 5.04 -20.07 13.53
CA ASP A 421 4.47 -21.01 14.49
C ASP A 421 3.27 -21.75 13.90
N ILE A 422 2.39 -21.06 13.15
CA ILE A 422 1.30 -21.70 12.38
C ILE A 422 1.85 -22.81 11.47
N LYS A 423 2.88 -22.51 10.67
CA LYS A 423 3.48 -23.49 9.75
C LYS A 423 4.06 -24.70 10.49
N LYS A 424 4.73 -24.48 11.62
CA LYS A 424 5.26 -25.58 12.45
C LYS A 424 4.16 -26.46 13.02
N VAL A 425 3.08 -25.86 13.54
CA VAL A 425 1.94 -26.59 14.08
C VAL A 425 1.20 -27.34 12.97
N GLU A 426 1.06 -26.76 11.79
CA GLU A 426 0.50 -27.43 10.61
C GLU A 426 1.33 -28.66 10.21
N GLN A 427 2.67 -28.54 10.18
CA GLN A 427 3.56 -29.68 9.90
C GLN A 427 3.43 -30.77 10.96
N PHE A 428 3.31 -30.40 12.23
CA PHE A 428 3.05 -31.35 13.30
C PHE A 428 1.71 -32.08 13.11
N ILE A 429 0.63 -31.34 12.84
CA ILE A 429 -0.70 -31.92 12.58
C ILE A 429 -0.67 -32.90 11.40
N LYS A 430 0.00 -32.56 10.29
CA LYS A 430 0.17 -33.47 9.13
C LYS A 430 0.90 -34.77 9.47
N SER A 431 1.66 -34.83 10.56
CA SER A 431 2.30 -36.08 10.97
C SER A 431 1.29 -37.17 11.37
N PHE A 432 0.06 -36.79 11.73
CA PHE A 432 -1.04 -37.71 12.03
C PHE A 432 -1.63 -38.38 10.79
N ASP A 433 -1.38 -37.88 9.57
CA ASP A 433 -1.83 -38.53 8.32
C ASP A 433 -1.23 -39.94 8.17
N LYS A 434 -0.15 -40.23 8.90
CA LYS A 434 0.48 -41.56 8.98
C LYS A 434 -0.28 -42.54 9.86
N LEU A 435 -1.20 -42.08 10.72
CA LEU A 435 -2.09 -42.89 11.53
C LEU A 435 -3.35 -43.20 10.71
N SER A 436 -3.36 -44.38 10.09
CA SER A 436 -4.51 -44.91 9.34
C SER A 436 -5.33 -45.85 10.22
N SER A 437 -6.64 -45.86 10.03
CA SER A 437 -7.56 -46.83 10.65
C SER A 437 -7.20 -48.29 10.37
N ASN A 438 -6.49 -48.58 9.27
CA ASN A 438 -6.03 -49.92 8.91
C ASN A 438 -4.66 -50.29 9.51
N ASN A 439 -4.03 -49.42 10.31
CA ASN A 439 -2.76 -49.75 10.94
C ASN A 439 -2.95 -50.78 12.05
N THR A 440 -2.08 -51.80 12.06
CA THR A 440 -1.96 -52.73 13.17
C THR A 440 -1.52 -51.97 14.45
N PRO A 441 -1.88 -52.46 15.65
CA PRO A 441 -1.49 -51.83 16.92
C PRO A 441 -0.01 -51.46 17.02
N ASN A 442 0.90 -52.39 16.69
CA ASN A 442 2.34 -52.13 16.65
C ASN A 442 2.72 -50.94 15.74
N LYS A 443 2.11 -50.88 14.55
CA LYS A 443 2.36 -49.78 13.61
C LYS A 443 1.82 -48.46 14.17
N GLN A 444 0.68 -48.47 14.85
CA GLN A 444 0.14 -47.29 15.53
C GLN A 444 1.09 -46.79 16.61
N VAL A 445 1.57 -47.65 17.51
CA VAL A 445 2.55 -47.30 18.57
C VAL A 445 3.85 -46.76 17.96
N THR A 446 4.35 -47.38 16.88
CA THR A 446 5.58 -46.95 16.21
C THR A 446 5.43 -45.56 15.59
N VAL A 447 4.31 -45.28 14.92
CA VAL A 447 4.02 -43.95 14.37
C VAL A 447 3.83 -42.93 15.49
N ALA A 448 3.06 -43.29 16.53
CA ALA A 448 2.80 -42.45 17.70
C ALA A 448 4.10 -42.02 18.38
N LYS A 449 5.09 -42.91 18.54
CA LYS A 449 6.42 -42.57 19.05
C LYS A 449 7.10 -41.45 18.24
N SER A 450 7.00 -41.48 16.92
CA SER A 450 7.55 -40.41 16.07
C SER A 450 6.78 -39.10 16.23
N ILE A 451 5.45 -39.17 16.34
CA ILE A 451 4.59 -37.99 16.54
C ILE A 451 4.89 -37.37 17.91
N ARG A 452 4.96 -38.16 18.98
CA ARG A 452 5.32 -37.73 20.34
C ARG A 452 6.67 -37.02 20.36
N SER A 453 7.69 -37.55 19.66
CA SER A 453 8.99 -36.87 19.57
C SER A 453 8.92 -35.49 18.90
N ASN A 454 7.98 -35.27 17.96
CA ASN A 454 7.76 -33.95 17.36
C ASN A 454 6.93 -33.05 18.27
N TYR A 455 5.91 -33.60 18.93
CA TYR A 455 5.08 -32.89 19.92
C TYR A 455 5.94 -32.30 21.04
N GLU A 456 6.88 -33.08 21.60
CA GLU A 456 7.77 -32.63 22.68
C GLU A 456 8.77 -31.54 22.26
N LYS A 457 8.95 -31.32 20.95
CA LYS A 457 9.81 -30.25 20.41
C LYS A 457 9.07 -28.95 20.16
N LEU A 458 7.74 -28.94 20.25
CA LEU A 458 6.94 -27.72 20.12
C LEU A 458 7.25 -26.77 21.28
N THR A 459 7.37 -25.49 20.97
CA THR A 459 7.48 -24.44 21.98
C THR A 459 6.16 -24.31 22.73
N TYR A 460 6.16 -23.65 23.89
CA TYR A 460 4.93 -23.43 24.65
C TYR A 460 3.82 -22.77 23.81
N LYS A 461 4.14 -21.71 23.05
CA LYS A 461 3.20 -21.03 22.14
C LYS A 461 2.64 -21.96 21.07
N GLN A 462 3.50 -22.75 20.42
CA GLN A 462 3.09 -23.69 19.37
C GLN A 462 2.20 -24.81 19.93
N LEU A 463 2.55 -25.35 21.11
CA LEU A 463 1.78 -26.42 21.73
C LEU A 463 0.35 -26.00 22.04
N LYS A 464 0.15 -24.76 22.51
CA LYS A 464 -1.18 -24.20 22.80
C LYS A 464 -2.07 -24.01 21.57
N LEU A 465 -1.52 -24.06 20.37
CA LEU A 465 -2.27 -24.00 19.11
C LEU A 465 -2.67 -25.38 18.58
N VAL A 466 -2.20 -26.47 19.20
CA VAL A 466 -2.56 -27.84 18.83
C VAL A 466 -3.94 -28.16 19.42
N PRO A 467 -4.97 -28.43 18.60
CA PRO A 467 -6.29 -28.79 19.12
C PRO A 467 -6.26 -30.09 19.93
N ASP A 468 -7.03 -30.15 21.02
CA ASP A 468 -7.08 -31.28 21.97
C ASP A 468 -7.34 -32.65 21.30
N LYS A 469 -8.11 -32.67 20.20
CA LYS A 469 -8.39 -33.89 19.43
C LYS A 469 -7.11 -34.62 18.99
N TYR A 470 -6.03 -33.89 18.69
CA TYR A 470 -4.76 -34.51 18.30
C TYR A 470 -4.03 -35.12 19.49
N GLY A 471 -4.17 -34.54 20.68
CA GLY A 471 -3.69 -35.15 21.92
C GLY A 471 -4.40 -36.48 22.20
N GLN A 472 -5.73 -36.52 22.04
CA GLN A 472 -6.53 -37.74 22.20
C GLN A 472 -6.16 -38.83 21.17
N LEU A 473 -6.00 -38.44 19.90
CA LEU A 473 -5.54 -39.36 18.84
C LEU A 473 -4.16 -39.93 19.15
N LEU A 474 -3.24 -39.11 19.64
CA LEU A 474 -1.90 -39.55 20.02
C LEU A 474 -1.95 -40.55 21.18
N ALA A 475 -2.65 -40.22 22.27
CA ALA A 475 -2.80 -41.10 23.43
C ALA A 475 -3.44 -42.45 23.08
N THR A 476 -4.45 -42.44 22.19
CA THR A 476 -5.08 -43.66 21.68
C THR A 476 -4.09 -44.52 20.91
N ALA A 477 -3.28 -43.92 20.03
CA ALA A 477 -2.30 -44.64 19.23
C ALA A 477 -1.11 -45.16 20.06
N GLU A 478 -0.72 -44.46 21.13
CA GLU A 478 0.31 -44.93 22.07
C GLU A 478 -0.15 -46.13 22.90
N SER A 479 -1.45 -46.20 23.20
CA SER A 479 -2.05 -47.27 24.01
C SER A 479 -2.63 -48.41 23.15
N ALA A 480 -2.38 -48.41 21.84
CA ALA A 480 -2.99 -49.36 20.91
C ALA A 480 -2.67 -50.83 21.20
N GLU A 481 -1.52 -51.12 21.83
CA GLU A 481 -1.09 -52.47 22.21
C GLU A 481 -1.54 -52.88 23.64
N GLU A 482 -2.15 -51.98 24.42
CA GLU A 482 -2.44 -52.21 25.86
C GLU A 482 -3.34 -53.43 26.09
N SER A 483 -4.37 -53.61 25.26
CA SER A 483 -5.23 -54.81 25.33
C SER A 483 -4.48 -56.10 24.98
N GLN A 484 -3.54 -56.06 24.03
CA GLN A 484 -2.72 -57.22 23.66
C GLN A 484 -1.75 -57.58 24.79
N ILE A 485 -1.18 -56.57 25.46
CA ILE A 485 -0.31 -56.75 26.63
C ILE A 485 -1.09 -57.39 27.77
N ALA A 486 -2.25 -56.83 28.13
CA ALA A 486 -3.08 -57.35 29.21
C ALA A 486 -3.55 -58.79 28.94
N THR A 487 -4.00 -59.08 27.72
CA THR A 487 -4.43 -60.42 27.32
C THR A 487 -3.27 -61.42 27.39
N LEU A 488 -2.10 -61.05 26.87
CA LEU A 488 -0.94 -61.93 26.88
C LEU A 488 -0.40 -62.18 28.29
N ASN A 489 -0.39 -61.17 29.17
CA ASN A 489 -0.02 -61.35 30.57
C ASN A 489 -0.99 -62.31 31.27
N ASN A 490 -2.30 -62.13 31.08
CA ASN A 490 -3.30 -63.04 31.64
C ASN A 490 -3.17 -64.47 31.09
N ASP A 491 -2.92 -64.62 29.78
CA ASP A 491 -2.72 -65.92 29.13
C ASP A 491 -1.46 -66.63 29.70
N ILE A 492 -0.38 -65.88 29.90
CA ILE A 492 0.87 -66.41 30.47
C ILE A 492 0.65 -66.82 31.93
N ASP A 493 0.07 -65.94 32.75
CA ASP A 493 -0.17 -66.20 34.17
C ASP A 493 -1.12 -67.40 34.37
N SER A 494 -2.21 -67.45 33.60
CA SER A 494 -3.16 -68.57 33.65
C SER A 494 -2.57 -69.91 33.21
N TYR A 495 -1.44 -69.91 32.50
CA TYR A 495 -0.87 -71.10 31.87
C TYR A 495 0.46 -71.56 32.51
N ILE A 496 1.25 -70.64 33.07
CA ILE A 496 2.55 -70.91 33.71
C ILE A 496 2.82 -70.03 34.94
N GLY A 497 1.79 -69.43 35.55
CA GLY A 497 1.91 -68.76 36.84
C GLY A 497 2.41 -69.71 37.93
N ASP A 498 2.69 -69.17 39.13
CA ASP A 498 3.55 -69.79 40.15
C ASP A 498 3.21 -71.24 40.55
N ASP A 499 1.99 -71.72 40.29
CA ASP A 499 1.53 -73.09 40.61
C ASP A 499 0.91 -73.88 39.43
N ILE A 500 0.87 -73.34 38.20
CA ILE A 500 0.04 -73.88 37.10
C ILE A 500 0.89 -74.50 35.96
N TYR A 501 2.17 -74.80 36.22
CA TYR A 501 3.03 -75.40 35.20
C TYR A 501 2.40 -76.70 34.63
N PRO A 502 2.27 -76.86 33.30
CA PRO A 502 1.56 -77.98 32.70
C PRO A 502 2.37 -79.27 32.84
N ILE A 503 2.22 -79.96 33.97
CA ILE A 503 2.88 -81.23 34.28
C ILE A 503 1.98 -82.41 33.86
N ASN A 504 2.60 -83.52 33.43
CA ASN A 504 1.95 -84.78 33.06
C ASN A 504 0.86 -84.63 31.97
N PRO A 505 1.18 -84.10 30.78
CA PRO A 505 0.22 -84.03 29.69
C PRO A 505 -0.18 -85.42 29.23
N SER A 506 -1.30 -85.52 28.51
CA SER A 506 -1.70 -86.75 27.80
C SER A 506 -1.26 -86.68 26.33
N ALA A 507 -1.25 -87.84 25.65
CA ALA A 507 -0.98 -87.88 24.20
C ALA A 507 -1.93 -86.97 23.40
N SER A 508 -3.20 -86.87 23.81
CA SER A 508 -4.21 -86.04 23.13
C SER A 508 -4.08 -84.54 23.48
N SER A 509 -3.60 -84.18 24.67
CA SER A 509 -3.42 -82.77 25.07
C SER A 509 -2.07 -82.19 24.64
N TRP A 510 -1.06 -83.02 24.37
CA TRP A 510 0.32 -82.60 24.05
C TRP A 510 0.41 -81.50 22.98
N GLN A 511 -0.21 -81.71 21.82
CA GLN A 511 -0.11 -80.75 20.72
C GLN A 511 -0.78 -79.42 21.05
N SER A 512 -1.85 -79.44 21.85
CA SER A 512 -2.50 -78.21 22.34
C SER A 512 -1.53 -77.40 23.20
N HIS A 513 -0.78 -78.06 24.09
CA HIS A 513 0.18 -77.37 24.94
C HIS A 513 1.31 -76.71 24.13
N VAL A 514 1.85 -77.41 23.14
CA VAL A 514 2.86 -76.88 22.22
C VAL A 514 2.33 -75.69 21.43
N ASN A 515 1.11 -75.78 20.91
CA ASN A 515 0.47 -74.73 20.12
C ASN A 515 0.18 -73.48 20.95
N ASN A 516 -0.30 -73.61 22.19
CA ASN A 516 -0.57 -72.49 23.09
C ASN A 516 0.72 -71.70 23.40
N VAL A 517 1.81 -72.38 23.75
CA VAL A 517 3.11 -71.73 24.00
C VAL A 517 3.64 -71.06 22.74
N ALA A 518 3.51 -71.71 21.58
CA ALA A 518 3.93 -71.12 20.30
C ALA A 518 3.13 -69.86 19.94
N ARG A 519 1.81 -69.85 20.21
CA ARG A 519 0.92 -68.69 20.03
C ARG A 519 1.39 -67.52 20.89
N MET A 520 1.51 -67.70 22.21
CA MET A 520 1.93 -66.64 23.14
C MET A 520 3.31 -66.06 22.79
N VAL A 521 4.28 -66.91 22.41
CA VAL A 521 5.60 -66.44 21.94
C VAL A 521 5.50 -65.65 20.63
N LYS A 522 4.59 -66.01 19.73
CA LYS A 522 4.36 -65.26 18.49
C LYS A 522 3.71 -63.90 18.77
N GLU A 523 2.73 -63.86 19.66
CA GLU A 523 2.06 -62.62 20.09
C GLU A 523 3.05 -61.67 20.76
N TYR A 524 3.87 -62.14 21.70
CA TYR A 524 4.97 -61.37 22.29
C TYR A 524 5.87 -60.73 21.22
N LYS A 525 6.30 -61.53 20.23
CA LYS A 525 7.18 -61.07 19.14
C LYS A 525 6.51 -60.08 18.19
N SER A 526 5.18 -60.00 18.20
CA SER A 526 4.42 -59.05 17.38
C SER A 526 4.29 -57.67 18.03
N LEU A 527 4.58 -57.54 19.33
CA LEU A 527 4.55 -56.28 20.05
C LEU A 527 5.76 -55.39 19.71
N THR A 528 5.63 -54.09 19.92
CA THR A 528 6.81 -53.21 19.93
C THR A 528 7.75 -53.57 21.08
N LYS A 529 9.04 -53.20 20.95
CA LYS A 529 10.05 -53.49 21.98
C LYS A 529 9.69 -52.92 23.37
N ALA A 530 9.05 -51.75 23.40
CA ALA A 530 8.65 -51.11 24.65
C ALA A 530 7.49 -51.87 25.31
N SER A 531 6.46 -52.21 24.53
CA SER A 531 5.32 -53.02 24.99
C SER A 531 5.73 -54.43 25.41
N ALA A 532 6.62 -55.08 24.66
CA ALA A 532 7.15 -56.40 25.00
C ALA A 532 7.89 -56.42 26.35
N ALA A 533 8.51 -55.30 26.75
CA ALA A 533 9.18 -55.20 28.06
C ALA A 533 8.19 -55.15 29.25
N GLN A 534 6.90 -54.93 28.99
CA GLN A 534 5.82 -54.97 29.99
C GLN A 534 5.23 -56.38 30.16
N ILE A 535 5.69 -57.37 29.37
CA ILE A 535 5.20 -58.74 29.48
C ILE A 535 5.89 -59.45 30.63
N GLU A 536 5.10 -59.88 31.60
CA GLU A 536 5.54 -60.62 32.77
C GLU A 536 5.62 -62.13 32.46
N GLY A 537 6.53 -62.87 33.09
CA GLY A 537 6.63 -64.32 32.92
C GLY A 537 7.14 -64.82 31.54
N TYR A 538 7.51 -63.93 30.60
CA TYR A 538 7.98 -64.34 29.26
C TYR A 538 9.24 -65.24 29.31
N ASP A 539 10.16 -65.02 30.25
CA ASP A 539 11.34 -65.87 30.42
C ASP A 539 10.96 -67.31 30.82
N SER A 540 9.95 -67.46 31.69
CA SER A 540 9.37 -68.75 32.06
C SER A 540 8.69 -69.40 30.86
N LEU A 541 7.98 -68.63 30.03
CA LEU A 541 7.33 -69.11 28.80
C LEU A 541 8.36 -69.65 27.79
N ILE A 542 9.47 -68.94 27.61
CA ILE A 542 10.55 -69.38 26.73
C ILE A 542 11.27 -70.61 27.29
N THR A 543 11.36 -70.72 28.61
CA THR A 543 11.89 -71.92 29.27
C THR A 543 11.00 -73.13 29.00
N LEU A 544 9.68 -73.01 29.25
CA LEU A 544 8.71 -74.06 28.93
C LEU A 544 8.74 -74.44 27.44
N GLN A 545 8.87 -73.47 26.52
CA GLN A 545 8.99 -73.78 25.09
C GLN A 545 10.20 -74.68 24.78
N LYS A 546 11.33 -74.49 25.47
CA LYS A 546 12.52 -75.32 25.31
C LYS A 546 12.33 -76.69 25.97
N ASP A 547 11.67 -76.74 27.12
CA ASP A 547 11.40 -77.98 27.84
C ASP A 547 10.45 -78.88 27.05
N LEU A 548 9.36 -78.34 26.49
CA LEU A 548 8.45 -79.04 25.59
C LEU A 548 9.19 -79.63 24.38
N LYS A 549 10.06 -78.84 23.72
CA LYS A 549 10.88 -79.33 22.59
C LYS A 549 11.86 -80.43 22.99
N THR A 550 12.34 -80.41 24.23
CA THR A 550 13.29 -81.40 24.73
C THR A 550 12.56 -82.71 25.08
N ALA A 551 11.42 -82.61 25.75
CA ALA A 551 10.54 -83.74 26.03
C ALA A 551 9.99 -84.37 24.73
N GLU A 552 9.60 -83.57 23.72
CA GLU A 552 9.11 -84.07 22.43
C GLU A 552 10.08 -85.04 21.74
N LYS A 553 11.39 -84.76 21.85
CA LYS A 553 12.42 -85.65 21.27
C LYS A 553 12.43 -87.01 21.97
N VAL A 554 12.35 -87.00 23.29
CA VAL A 554 12.35 -88.24 24.09
C VAL A 554 11.04 -89.02 23.90
N ILE A 555 9.90 -88.33 23.83
CA ILE A 555 8.60 -88.93 23.49
C ILE A 555 8.71 -89.68 22.15
N LYS A 556 9.27 -89.04 21.12
CA LYS A 556 9.49 -89.66 19.80
C LYS A 556 10.45 -90.86 19.85
N ASP A 557 11.52 -90.78 20.65
CA ASP A 557 12.45 -91.89 20.84
C ASP A 557 11.78 -93.08 21.56
N MET A 558 10.89 -92.81 22.52
CA MET A 558 10.08 -93.82 23.21
C MET A 558 9.05 -94.45 22.27
N ASP A 559 8.33 -93.65 21.48
CA ASP A 559 7.39 -94.15 20.47
C ASP A 559 8.09 -95.00 19.41
N ALA A 560 9.30 -94.59 18.99
CA ALA A 560 10.12 -95.34 18.04
C ALA A 560 10.57 -96.68 18.62
N TYR A 561 10.95 -96.72 19.90
CA TYR A 561 11.25 -97.97 20.60
C TYR A 561 10.00 -98.86 20.70
N GLN A 562 8.85 -98.32 21.09
CA GLN A 562 7.60 -99.08 21.24
C GLN A 562 7.15 -99.68 19.90
N LYS A 563 7.33 -98.95 18.79
CA LYS A 563 7.12 -99.50 17.45
C LYS A 563 8.12 -100.60 17.12
N LEU A 564 9.41 -100.40 17.45
CA LEU A 564 10.48 -101.37 17.19
C LEU A 564 10.30 -102.68 17.98
N SER A 565 9.82 -102.60 19.23
CA SER A 565 9.59 -103.77 20.09
C SER A 565 8.44 -104.65 19.62
N GLY A 566 7.47 -104.09 18.88
CA GLY A 566 6.37 -104.84 18.27
C GLY A 566 6.70 -105.52 16.92
N VAL A 567 7.85 -105.23 16.30
CA VAL A 567 8.22 -105.80 14.99
C VAL A 567 8.83 -107.19 15.14
N THR A 568 8.26 -108.19 14.47
CA THR A 568 8.76 -109.57 14.46
C THR A 568 10.12 -109.67 13.77
N GLY A 569 11.09 -110.36 14.38
CA GLY A 569 12.43 -110.59 13.80
C GLY A 569 13.49 -109.51 14.10
N VAL A 570 13.18 -108.50 14.92
CA VAL A 570 14.19 -107.54 15.41
C VAL A 570 15.17 -108.24 16.36
N THR A 571 16.48 -108.02 16.19
CA THR A 571 17.49 -108.61 17.06
C THR A 571 17.46 -108.01 18.47
N GLU A 572 17.68 -108.86 19.47
CA GLU A 572 17.70 -108.49 20.88
C GLU A 572 18.72 -107.38 21.19
N SER A 573 19.90 -107.44 20.55
CA SER A 573 20.93 -106.41 20.65
C SER A 573 20.45 -105.03 20.18
N LYS A 574 19.61 -104.98 19.14
CA LYS A 574 19.04 -103.73 18.62
C LYS A 574 17.98 -103.17 19.57
N LEU A 575 17.13 -104.02 20.16
CA LEU A 575 16.15 -103.59 21.18
C LEU A 575 16.83 -103.07 22.45
N ASN A 576 17.83 -103.78 22.96
CA ASN A 576 18.62 -103.36 24.12
C ASN A 576 19.32 -102.03 23.89
N SER A 577 19.93 -101.84 22.71
CA SER A 577 20.61 -100.60 22.35
C SER A 577 19.62 -99.43 22.25
N SER A 578 18.47 -99.65 21.62
CA SER A 578 17.42 -98.64 21.50
C SER A 578 16.87 -98.25 22.88
N TYR A 579 16.47 -99.23 23.70
CA TYR A 579 15.97 -98.99 25.07
C TYR A 579 16.99 -98.22 25.92
N THR A 580 18.25 -98.67 25.92
CA THR A 580 19.31 -98.03 26.72
C THR A 580 19.57 -96.59 26.28
N ASN A 581 19.55 -96.31 24.98
CA ASN A 581 19.73 -94.95 24.46
C ASN A 581 18.55 -94.04 24.80
N THR A 582 17.32 -94.52 24.65
CA THR A 582 16.10 -93.78 25.01
C THR A 582 16.04 -93.52 26.52
N LEU A 583 16.31 -94.53 27.35
CA LEU A 583 16.36 -94.37 28.81
C LEU A 583 17.47 -93.39 29.24
N LYS A 584 18.63 -93.43 28.58
CA LYS A 584 19.70 -92.46 28.82
C LYS A 584 19.30 -91.05 28.41
N ALA A 585 18.50 -90.89 27.35
CA ALA A 585 17.97 -89.59 26.96
C ALA A 585 16.94 -89.08 27.99
N TYR A 586 16.02 -89.95 28.44
CA TYR A 586 15.04 -89.65 29.49
C TYR A 586 15.68 -89.28 30.83
N ASN A 587 16.69 -90.02 31.28
CA ASN A 587 17.37 -89.75 32.56
C ASN A 587 18.25 -88.49 32.53
N LYS A 588 18.54 -87.93 31.35
CA LYS A 588 19.23 -86.64 31.22
C LYS A 588 18.28 -85.45 31.36
N LEU A 589 16.98 -85.67 31.24
CA LEU A 589 15.97 -84.63 31.44
C LEU A 589 15.95 -84.17 32.90
N THR A 590 15.60 -82.91 33.14
CA THR A 590 15.29 -82.40 34.49
C THR A 590 13.96 -82.97 35.00
N SER A 591 13.65 -82.86 36.30
CA SER A 591 12.39 -83.39 36.85
C SER A 591 11.16 -82.79 36.16
N LEU A 592 11.25 -81.50 35.82
CA LEU A 592 10.22 -80.78 35.10
C LEU A 592 10.08 -81.23 33.65
N GLN A 593 11.20 -81.52 32.97
CA GLN A 593 11.17 -82.05 31.61
C GLN A 593 10.67 -83.50 31.55
N GLN A 594 10.96 -84.32 32.56
CA GLN A 594 10.46 -85.69 32.65
C GLN A 594 8.94 -85.73 32.83
N SER A 595 8.37 -84.85 33.66
CA SER A 595 6.91 -84.78 33.83
C SER A 595 6.17 -84.41 32.54
N LEU A 596 6.86 -83.87 31.53
CA LEU A 596 6.28 -83.60 30.22
C LEU A 596 6.23 -84.83 29.30
N VAL A 597 6.99 -85.90 29.59
CA VAL A 597 7.09 -87.11 28.76
C VAL A 597 5.95 -88.07 29.07
N TYR A 598 4.81 -87.89 28.41
CA TYR A 598 3.57 -88.60 28.73
C TYR A 598 3.61 -90.13 28.54
N ASN A 599 4.51 -90.64 27.68
CA ASN A 599 4.66 -92.07 27.38
C ASN A 599 5.78 -92.73 28.20
N ALA A 600 6.35 -92.03 29.19
CA ALA A 600 7.45 -92.54 30.01
C ALA A 600 7.07 -93.79 30.79
N GLU A 601 5.87 -93.84 31.40
CA GLU A 601 5.44 -94.98 32.19
C GLU A 601 5.32 -96.25 31.35
N GLU A 602 4.66 -96.18 30.19
CA GLU A 602 4.56 -97.30 29.25
C GLU A 602 5.95 -97.79 28.80
N PHE A 603 6.85 -96.86 28.47
CA PHE A 603 8.22 -97.18 28.08
C PHE A 603 8.99 -97.90 29.20
N LEU A 604 8.90 -97.42 30.44
CA LEU A 604 9.62 -97.97 31.60
C LEU A 604 9.11 -99.37 32.01
N LEU A 605 7.83 -99.67 31.75
CA LEU A 605 7.25 -101.00 31.98
C LEU A 605 7.67 -102.01 30.91
N ASN A 606 7.98 -101.56 29.69
CA ASN A 606 8.33 -102.40 28.53
C ASN A 606 9.83 -102.66 28.38
N THR A 607 10.49 -103.10 29.46
CA THR A 607 11.92 -103.46 29.44
C THR A 607 12.21 -104.67 28.54
N PRO A 608 13.31 -104.65 27.76
CA PRO A 608 13.66 -105.78 26.89
C PRO A 608 14.05 -107.01 27.72
N LYS A 609 13.49 -108.18 27.36
CA LYS A 609 13.87 -109.48 27.93
C LYS A 609 15.18 -109.93 27.29
N VAL A 610 16.22 -110.15 28.11
CA VAL A 610 17.56 -110.52 27.63
C VAL A 610 17.83 -112.00 27.88
N SER A 611 18.20 -112.76 26.84
CA SER A 611 18.68 -114.15 26.95
C SER A 611 20.22 -114.18 26.87
N VAL A 612 20.87 -114.96 27.73
CA VAL A 612 22.34 -115.04 27.78
C VAL A 612 22.81 -116.39 27.24
N ASP A 613 23.37 -116.41 26.03
CA ASP A 613 23.92 -117.63 25.43
C ASP A 613 25.40 -117.85 25.79
N GLY A 614 25.71 -119.02 26.35
CA GLY A 614 27.09 -119.45 26.69
C GLY A 614 27.17 -120.40 27.88
N LYS A 615 28.39 -120.89 28.19
CA LYS A 615 28.64 -121.70 29.40
C LYS A 615 28.27 -120.91 30.66
N VAL A 616 27.48 -121.53 31.53
CA VAL A 616 27.05 -120.97 32.81
C VAL A 616 28.27 -120.80 33.74
N PRO A 617 28.60 -119.56 34.17
CA PRO A 617 29.70 -119.32 35.10
C PRO A 617 29.31 -119.73 36.53
N ALA A 618 30.28 -120.13 37.34
CA ALA A 618 30.06 -120.58 38.72
C ALA A 618 29.45 -119.49 39.63
N ASP A 619 29.72 -118.23 39.33
CA ASP A 619 29.22 -117.04 40.04
C ASP A 619 27.96 -116.42 39.38
N LYS A 620 27.23 -117.18 38.53
CA LYS A 620 25.97 -116.73 37.91
C LYS A 620 24.93 -116.26 38.95
N ALA A 621 24.74 -117.02 40.03
CA ALA A 621 23.76 -116.66 41.07
C ALA A 621 24.09 -115.32 41.74
N ALA A 622 25.38 -115.02 41.93
CA ALA A 622 25.84 -113.73 42.45
C ALA A 622 25.60 -112.59 41.43
N ALA A 623 25.78 -112.85 40.13
CA ALA A 623 25.45 -111.90 39.08
C ALA A 623 23.94 -111.63 38.97
N GLU A 624 23.08 -112.64 39.14
CA GLU A 624 21.62 -112.48 39.13
C GLU A 624 21.10 -111.76 40.37
N ALA A 625 21.65 -112.04 41.55
CA ALA A 625 21.36 -111.29 42.77
C ALA A 625 21.78 -109.81 42.62
N LEU A 626 22.98 -109.56 42.09
CA LEU A 626 23.45 -108.20 41.80
C LEU A 626 22.58 -107.51 40.75
N LYS A 627 22.12 -108.22 39.71
CA LYS A 627 21.17 -107.70 38.72
C LYS A 627 19.88 -107.25 39.40
N ALA A 628 19.34 -108.02 40.34
CA ALA A 628 18.15 -107.64 41.11
C ALA A 628 18.39 -106.40 41.99
N ASP A 629 19.57 -106.27 42.60
CA ASP A 629 19.93 -105.09 43.36
C ASP A 629 20.10 -103.84 42.49
N ILE A 630 20.77 -103.97 41.34
CA ILE A 630 20.95 -102.88 40.36
C ILE A 630 19.61 -102.45 39.75
N ALA A 631 18.63 -103.35 39.63
CA ALA A 631 17.30 -103.02 39.12
C ALA A 631 16.59 -101.98 40.00
N LYS A 632 16.89 -101.92 41.30
CA LYS A 632 16.35 -100.89 42.20
C LYS A 632 16.78 -99.47 41.80
N PHE A 633 17.93 -99.32 41.13
CA PHE A 633 18.40 -98.02 40.62
C PHE A 633 17.65 -97.53 39.37
N ALA A 634 16.73 -98.34 38.82
CA ALA A 634 15.84 -97.87 37.76
C ALA A 634 14.93 -96.71 38.23
N ASP A 635 14.63 -96.67 39.53
CA ASP A 635 13.86 -95.62 40.18
C ASP A 635 14.62 -95.06 41.38
N VAL A 636 15.54 -94.12 41.10
CA VAL A 636 16.37 -93.51 42.15
C VAL A 636 15.59 -92.62 43.10
N THR A 637 14.33 -92.28 42.78
CA THR A 637 13.49 -91.39 43.61
C THR A 637 13.07 -92.04 44.94
N LYS A 638 13.30 -93.35 45.08
CA LYS A 638 13.11 -94.12 46.32
C LYS A 638 14.27 -94.01 47.31
N PHE A 639 15.33 -93.29 46.96
CA PHE A 639 16.54 -93.18 47.79
C PHE A 639 16.80 -91.72 48.18
N THR A 640 17.21 -91.49 49.42
CA THR A 640 17.97 -90.27 49.75
C THR A 640 19.38 -90.35 49.16
N PHE A 641 20.06 -89.21 49.02
CA PHE A 641 21.44 -89.17 48.49
C PHE A 641 22.37 -90.17 49.21
N ASN A 642 22.35 -90.17 50.55
CA ASN A 642 23.21 -91.04 51.37
C ASN A 642 22.83 -92.53 51.21
N GLN A 643 21.54 -92.84 51.06
CA GLN A 643 21.07 -94.21 50.83
C GLN A 643 21.52 -94.73 49.46
N LEU A 644 21.36 -93.91 48.41
CA LEU A 644 21.77 -94.26 47.06
C LEU A 644 23.28 -94.46 46.97
N GLU A 645 24.06 -93.55 47.55
CA GLU A 645 25.53 -93.62 47.57
C GLU A 645 26.01 -94.96 48.16
N LYS A 646 25.51 -95.32 49.35
CA LYS A 646 25.86 -96.59 50.00
C LYS A 646 25.45 -97.81 49.17
N ALA A 647 24.26 -97.79 48.59
CA ALA A 647 23.75 -98.90 47.77
C ALA A 647 24.55 -99.09 46.48
N VAL A 648 24.87 -97.98 45.79
CA VAL A 648 25.68 -97.97 44.56
C VAL A 648 27.10 -98.42 44.82
N ASP A 649 27.74 -97.97 45.90
CA ASP A 649 29.08 -98.42 46.27
C ASP A 649 29.12 -99.93 46.55
N THR A 650 28.10 -100.44 47.24
CA THR A 650 27.95 -101.88 47.52
C THR A 650 27.78 -102.69 46.23
N ALA A 651 26.90 -102.24 45.32
CA ALA A 651 26.67 -102.87 44.04
C ALA A 651 27.91 -102.80 43.13
N ALA A 652 28.63 -101.67 43.12
CA ALA A 652 29.87 -101.50 42.36
C ALA A 652 31.00 -102.41 42.86
N GLN A 653 31.14 -102.58 44.17
CA GLN A 653 32.07 -103.54 44.75
C GLN A 653 31.69 -104.98 44.42
N SER A 654 30.40 -105.32 44.49
CA SER A 654 29.89 -106.65 44.12
C SER A 654 30.12 -106.95 42.63
N TYR A 655 29.90 -105.97 41.75
CA TYR A 655 30.17 -106.09 40.31
C TYR A 655 31.66 -106.35 40.01
N LYS A 656 32.56 -105.65 40.71
CA LYS A 656 34.01 -105.83 40.56
C LYS A 656 34.47 -107.24 40.95
N LYS A 657 33.79 -107.90 41.91
CA LYS A 657 34.10 -109.26 42.37
C LYS A 657 33.66 -110.36 41.38
N LEU A 658 32.76 -110.06 40.45
CA LEU A 658 32.28 -111.03 39.45
C LEU A 658 33.33 -111.33 38.37
N SER A 659 33.35 -112.57 37.91
CA SER A 659 34.11 -113.05 36.75
C SER A 659 33.66 -112.36 35.46
N SER A 660 34.54 -112.33 34.45
CA SER A 660 34.21 -111.73 33.13
C SER A 660 33.03 -112.43 32.44
N GLY A 661 32.85 -113.74 32.67
CA GLY A 661 31.69 -114.50 32.22
C GLY A 661 30.40 -114.12 32.95
N ALA A 662 30.44 -114.00 34.28
CA ALA A 662 29.27 -113.65 35.10
C ALA A 662 28.81 -112.20 34.93
N ARG A 663 29.72 -111.26 34.66
CA ARG A 663 29.34 -109.86 34.34
C ARG A 663 28.40 -109.76 33.14
N LYS A 664 28.43 -110.71 32.19
CA LYS A 664 27.49 -110.77 31.05
C LYS A 664 26.04 -111.02 31.48
N TYR A 665 25.84 -111.62 32.66
CA TYR A 665 24.51 -111.87 33.24
C TYR A 665 23.95 -110.67 34.00
N VAL A 666 24.78 -109.66 34.32
CA VAL A 666 24.36 -108.38 34.89
C VAL A 666 23.94 -107.43 33.76
N THR A 667 22.89 -107.82 33.05
CA THR A 667 22.46 -107.17 31.80
C THR A 667 21.99 -105.72 31.99
N ASN A 668 21.77 -105.29 33.24
CA ASN A 668 21.34 -103.95 33.61
C ASN A 668 22.46 -103.07 34.23
N ASN A 669 23.74 -103.41 34.04
CA ASN A 669 24.88 -102.64 34.58
C ASN A 669 24.90 -101.14 34.17
N TYR A 670 24.19 -100.77 33.10
CA TYR A 670 24.01 -99.36 32.74
C TYR A 670 23.29 -98.54 33.83
N LEU A 671 22.39 -99.14 34.61
CA LEU A 671 21.71 -98.49 35.74
C LEU A 671 22.70 -98.16 36.86
N LEU A 672 23.60 -99.09 37.18
CA LEU A 672 24.69 -98.86 38.13
C LEU A 672 25.60 -97.73 37.69
N THR A 673 26.00 -97.73 36.41
CA THR A 673 26.83 -96.66 35.83
C THR A 673 26.10 -95.32 35.81
N GLY A 674 24.78 -95.32 35.61
CA GLY A 674 23.92 -94.14 35.69
C GLY A 674 23.89 -93.55 37.10
N ALA A 675 23.57 -94.38 38.10
CA ALA A 675 23.49 -93.96 39.49
C ALA A 675 24.84 -93.42 40.04
N GLN A 676 25.98 -94.00 39.62
CA GLN A 676 27.31 -93.45 39.93
C GLN A 676 27.54 -92.03 39.40
N LYS A 677 27.03 -91.74 38.20
CA LYS A 677 27.10 -90.40 37.61
C LYS A 677 26.19 -89.43 38.34
N ASP A 678 25.00 -89.86 38.75
CA ASP A 678 24.08 -89.04 39.54
C ASP A 678 24.68 -88.64 40.88
N ILE A 679 25.30 -89.58 41.59
CA ILE A 679 26.02 -89.29 42.84
C ILE A 679 27.13 -88.25 42.62
N THR A 680 27.95 -88.44 41.58
CA THR A 680 29.07 -87.53 41.26
C THR A 680 28.58 -86.13 40.89
N GLY A 681 27.47 -86.04 40.16
CA GLY A 681 26.82 -84.78 39.81
C GLY A 681 26.32 -84.02 41.04
N VAL A 682 25.62 -84.71 41.94
CA VAL A 682 25.10 -84.12 43.19
C VAL A 682 26.23 -83.65 44.11
N LYS A 683 27.31 -84.43 44.27
CA LYS A 683 28.51 -83.99 45.02
C LYS A 683 29.10 -82.69 44.47
N SER A 684 29.16 -82.57 43.15
CA SER A 684 29.67 -81.36 42.49
C SER A 684 28.76 -80.16 42.72
N PHE A 685 27.44 -80.39 42.80
CA PHE A 685 26.47 -79.36 43.15
C PHE A 685 26.54 -78.94 44.62
N TYR A 686 26.70 -79.88 45.56
CA TYR A 686 26.87 -79.58 46.99
C TYR A 686 28.07 -78.68 47.28
N LYS A 687 29.16 -78.76 46.50
CA LYS A 687 30.28 -77.80 46.60
C LYS A 687 29.86 -76.36 46.33
N LYS A 688 28.90 -76.13 45.40
CA LYS A 688 28.35 -74.79 45.12
C LYS A 688 27.45 -74.30 46.26
N ILE A 689 26.64 -75.20 46.84
CA ILE A 689 25.86 -74.90 48.04
C ILE A 689 26.79 -74.46 49.17
N GLN A 690 27.87 -75.20 49.43
CA GLN A 690 28.81 -74.88 50.49
C GLN A 690 29.47 -73.50 50.29
N ALA A 691 29.92 -73.20 49.07
CA ALA A 691 30.51 -71.91 48.74
C ALA A 691 29.53 -70.72 48.90
N ALA A 692 28.21 -70.96 48.78
CA ALA A 692 27.17 -69.97 49.07
C ALA A 692 26.92 -69.83 50.58
N LYS A 693 26.87 -70.94 51.33
CA LYS A 693 26.71 -70.92 52.81
C LYS A 693 27.84 -70.18 53.52
N GLU A 694 29.06 -70.27 52.99
CA GLU A 694 30.26 -69.65 53.57
C GLU A 694 30.42 -68.15 53.22
N GLU A 695 29.57 -67.59 52.35
CA GLU A 695 29.63 -66.16 52.01
C GLU A 695 28.93 -65.30 53.07
N THR A 696 29.65 -64.32 53.62
CA THR A 696 29.18 -63.48 54.73
C THR A 696 28.58 -62.15 54.30
N ASP A 697 28.85 -61.69 53.08
CA ASP A 697 28.27 -60.46 52.51
C ASP A 697 26.91 -60.78 51.86
N ALA A 698 25.84 -60.11 52.31
CA ALA A 698 24.47 -60.41 51.88
C ALA A 698 24.28 -60.29 50.35
N ALA A 699 24.85 -59.24 49.72
CA ALA A 699 24.74 -59.02 48.28
C ALA A 699 25.53 -60.05 47.46
N LYS A 700 26.72 -60.48 47.93
CA LYS A 700 27.49 -61.55 47.30
C LYS A 700 26.87 -62.92 47.54
N GLN A 701 26.31 -63.16 48.73
CA GLN A 701 25.63 -64.40 49.07
C GLN A 701 24.40 -64.58 48.19
N ALA A 702 23.60 -63.53 47.98
CA ALA A 702 22.46 -63.54 47.05
C ALA A 702 22.88 -63.95 45.62
N LYS A 703 23.99 -63.40 45.08
CA LYS A 703 24.53 -63.80 43.76
C LYS A 703 24.99 -65.26 43.71
N LYS A 704 25.59 -65.77 44.78
CA LYS A 704 25.99 -67.17 44.87
C LYS A 704 24.79 -68.09 44.99
N ILE A 705 23.76 -67.71 45.74
CA ILE A 705 22.48 -68.43 45.82
C ILE A 705 21.81 -68.45 44.44
N GLU A 706 21.78 -67.34 43.70
CA GLU A 706 21.27 -67.30 42.32
C GLU A 706 22.02 -68.29 41.41
N SER A 707 23.34 -68.37 41.53
CA SER A 707 24.17 -69.35 40.81
C SER A 707 23.83 -70.79 41.21
N VAL A 708 23.56 -71.04 42.50
CA VAL A 708 23.09 -72.35 43.00
C VAL A 708 21.71 -72.68 42.44
N GLN A 709 20.74 -71.76 42.47
CA GLN A 709 19.40 -71.94 41.91
C GLN A 709 19.49 -72.29 40.41
N LYS A 710 20.29 -71.55 39.64
CA LYS A 710 20.56 -71.84 38.21
C LYS A 710 21.24 -73.18 37.99
N ALA A 711 22.13 -73.60 38.89
CA ALA A 711 22.78 -74.91 38.80
C ALA A 711 21.80 -76.03 39.14
N TYR A 712 20.95 -75.86 40.16
CA TYR A 712 19.93 -76.82 40.57
C TYR A 712 18.91 -77.04 39.44
N ALA A 713 18.40 -75.97 38.84
CA ALA A 713 17.45 -76.03 37.72
C ALA A 713 17.98 -76.81 36.50
N LYS A 714 19.31 -76.91 36.35
CA LYS A 714 19.97 -77.62 35.24
C LYS A 714 20.36 -79.07 35.57
N LEU A 715 20.19 -79.50 36.82
CA LEU A 715 20.49 -80.88 37.20
C LEU A 715 19.47 -81.83 36.55
N PRO A 716 19.90 -83.02 36.10
CA PRO A 716 18.98 -84.10 35.74
C PRO A 716 18.02 -84.43 36.89
N ALA A 717 16.83 -84.95 36.58
CA ALA A 717 15.75 -85.18 37.54
C ALA A 717 16.18 -85.95 38.79
N ASN A 718 16.88 -87.05 38.55
CA ASN A 718 17.51 -87.88 39.56
C ASN A 718 18.40 -87.06 40.50
N GLN A 719 19.24 -86.18 39.95
CA GLN A 719 20.16 -85.34 40.71
C GLN A 719 19.43 -84.20 41.43
N GLN A 720 18.36 -83.63 40.86
CA GLN A 720 17.50 -82.67 41.54
C GLN A 720 16.87 -83.29 42.78
N HIS A 721 16.24 -84.46 42.64
CA HIS A 721 15.64 -85.18 43.76
C HIS A 721 16.65 -85.42 44.90
N LEU A 722 17.83 -85.97 44.58
CA LEU A 722 18.87 -86.26 45.56
C LEU A 722 19.47 -84.99 46.18
N ALA A 723 19.51 -83.88 45.44
CA ALA A 723 20.06 -82.61 45.93
C ALA A 723 19.04 -81.73 46.69
N LYS A 724 17.75 -82.02 46.59
CA LYS A 724 16.63 -81.17 47.02
C LYS A 724 16.74 -80.71 48.46
N GLU A 725 16.97 -81.63 49.39
CA GLU A 725 17.03 -81.33 50.83
C GLU A 725 18.08 -80.26 51.17
N GLN A 726 19.30 -80.39 50.64
CA GLN A 726 20.38 -79.43 50.89
C GLN A 726 20.15 -78.10 50.18
N TYR A 727 19.50 -78.12 49.02
CA TYR A 727 19.14 -76.93 48.26
C TYR A 727 18.06 -76.11 48.99
N GLU A 728 16.98 -76.74 49.45
CA GLU A 728 15.92 -76.08 50.23
C GLU A 728 16.45 -75.53 51.56
N ALA A 729 17.35 -76.28 52.22
CA ALA A 729 18.01 -75.81 53.44
C ALA A 729 18.88 -74.56 53.21
N LEU A 730 19.48 -74.37 52.03
CA LEU A 730 20.20 -73.13 51.69
C LEU A 730 19.23 -71.95 51.54
N LEU A 731 18.13 -72.14 50.81
CA LEU A 731 17.15 -71.09 50.57
C LEU A 731 16.46 -70.61 51.85
N LYS A 732 16.15 -71.54 52.77
CA LYS A 732 15.52 -71.22 54.07
C LYS A 732 16.43 -70.40 55.00
N ASN A 733 17.75 -70.51 54.84
CA ASN A 733 18.75 -69.91 55.74
C ASN A 733 19.53 -68.76 55.07
N GLN A 734 18.99 -68.15 54.01
CA GLN A 734 19.64 -67.04 53.32
C GLN A 734 19.63 -65.75 54.16
N ILE A 735 20.70 -64.94 54.07
CA ILE A 735 20.75 -63.61 54.67
C ILE A 735 19.85 -62.66 53.86
N ILE A 736 18.93 -61.98 54.53
CA ILE A 736 18.09 -60.93 53.92
C ILE A 736 18.89 -59.62 53.93
N ASP A 737 19.11 -59.03 52.75
CA ASP A 737 19.73 -57.70 52.64
C ASP A 737 18.68 -56.61 52.90
N GLU A 738 18.64 -56.09 54.13
CA GLU A 738 17.76 -54.98 54.52
C GLU A 738 18.11 -53.65 53.83
N ASN A 739 19.29 -53.54 53.19
CA ASN A 739 19.73 -52.34 52.46
C ASN A 739 19.49 -52.42 50.94
N ALA A 740 18.80 -53.45 50.45
CA ALA A 740 18.52 -53.59 49.02
C ALA A 740 17.75 -52.37 48.49
N PRO A 741 18.19 -51.72 47.39
CA PRO A 741 17.52 -50.56 46.85
C PRO A 741 16.09 -50.92 46.44
N ASN A 742 15.10 -50.15 46.90
CA ASN A 742 13.70 -50.34 46.54
C ASN A 742 13.47 -49.93 45.08
N ILE A 743 13.74 -50.86 44.16
CA ILE A 743 13.66 -50.67 42.71
C ILE A 743 12.25 -50.26 42.29
N LYS A 744 11.22 -50.86 42.88
CA LYS A 744 9.82 -50.53 42.60
C LYS A 744 9.54 -49.08 42.95
N GLN A 745 9.88 -48.65 44.17
CA GLN A 745 9.69 -47.26 44.60
C GLN A 745 10.40 -46.28 43.68
N LEU A 746 11.68 -46.52 43.34
CA LEU A 746 12.41 -45.62 42.45
C LEU A 746 11.77 -45.55 41.06
N ASN A 747 11.32 -46.69 40.52
CA ASN A 747 10.66 -46.74 39.21
C ASN A 747 9.32 -45.98 39.22
N ASP A 748 8.56 -46.06 40.32
CA ASP A 748 7.31 -45.34 40.52
C ASP A 748 7.56 -43.83 40.70
N GLU A 749 8.60 -43.43 41.45
CA GLU A 749 9.01 -42.04 41.59
C GLU A 749 9.48 -41.41 40.27
N ILE A 750 10.14 -42.19 39.41
CA ILE A 750 10.51 -41.76 38.06
C ILE A 750 9.28 -41.58 37.17
N ALA A 751 8.26 -42.45 37.30
CA ALA A 751 7.01 -42.30 36.55
C ALA A 751 6.30 -40.97 36.87
N MET A 752 6.35 -40.54 38.12
CA MET A 752 5.72 -39.29 38.58
C MET A 752 6.45 -38.00 38.14
N ILE A 753 7.62 -38.09 37.48
CA ILE A 753 8.34 -36.91 36.99
C ILE A 753 7.49 -36.10 36.00
N VAL A 754 6.69 -36.79 35.17
CA VAL A 754 5.89 -36.20 34.11
C VAL A 754 4.42 -36.57 34.28
N ALA A 755 3.54 -35.57 34.17
CA ALA A 755 2.11 -35.78 33.99
C ALA A 755 1.56 -34.66 33.12
N ASN A 756 0.52 -34.95 32.33
CA ASN A 756 -0.10 -33.99 31.40
C ASN A 756 0.94 -33.26 30.52
N ASP A 757 1.96 -34.00 30.06
CA ASP A 757 3.07 -33.49 29.23
C ASP A 757 3.91 -32.37 29.88
N GLN A 758 3.88 -32.21 31.20
CA GLN A 758 4.69 -31.26 31.97
C GLN A 758 5.52 -31.96 33.04
N TYR A 759 6.65 -31.36 33.43
CA TYR A 759 7.39 -31.82 34.62
C TYR A 759 6.68 -31.32 35.88
N LEU A 760 6.32 -32.25 36.78
CA LEU A 760 5.67 -31.94 38.06
C LEU A 760 6.64 -31.80 39.24
N VAL A 761 7.91 -32.10 39.00
CA VAL A 761 8.95 -32.11 40.03
C VAL A 761 10.02 -31.06 39.73
N SER A 762 10.70 -30.60 40.77
CA SER A 762 11.78 -29.64 40.62
C SER A 762 13.03 -30.26 39.99
N ILE A 763 13.93 -29.39 39.49
CA ILE A 763 15.26 -29.77 39.02
C ILE A 763 16.02 -30.58 40.09
N ASP A 764 15.90 -30.21 41.37
CA ASP A 764 16.56 -30.92 42.48
C ASP A 764 16.05 -32.36 42.67
N LYS A 765 14.74 -32.58 42.52
CA LYS A 765 14.18 -33.93 42.58
C LYS A 765 14.65 -34.77 41.40
N ILE A 766 14.69 -34.21 40.18
CA ILE A 766 15.24 -34.89 38.99
C ILE A 766 16.70 -35.29 39.23
N ASN A 767 17.51 -34.37 39.77
CA ASN A 767 18.91 -34.64 40.11
C ASN A 767 19.06 -35.70 41.22
N THR A 768 18.15 -35.74 42.19
CA THR A 768 18.12 -36.76 43.25
C THR A 768 17.82 -38.15 42.67
N LEU A 769 16.79 -38.27 41.83
CA LEU A 769 16.43 -39.51 41.15
C LEU A 769 17.57 -39.99 40.22
N SER A 770 18.23 -39.06 39.52
CA SER A 770 19.42 -39.33 38.70
C SER A 770 20.57 -39.95 39.51
N LYS A 771 20.83 -39.43 40.72
CA LYS A 771 21.85 -39.97 41.63
C LYS A 771 21.47 -41.36 42.12
N GLN A 772 20.23 -41.56 42.56
CA GLN A 772 19.71 -42.87 43.02
C GLN A 772 19.79 -43.94 41.92
N TYR A 773 19.38 -43.60 40.69
CA TYR A 773 19.53 -44.49 39.54
C TYR A 773 21.01 -44.79 39.26
N SER A 774 21.88 -43.78 39.32
CA SER A 774 23.31 -43.96 39.02
C SER A 774 24.01 -44.89 40.01
N SER A 775 23.60 -44.91 41.28
CA SER A 775 24.12 -45.83 42.31
C SER A 775 23.66 -47.28 42.17
N LEU A 776 22.66 -47.58 41.34
CA LEU A 776 22.19 -48.95 41.10
C LEU A 776 23.23 -49.81 40.37
N SER A 777 23.21 -51.10 40.67
CA SER A 777 24.00 -52.11 39.96
C SER A 777 23.52 -52.28 38.51
N SER A 778 24.36 -52.89 37.65
CA SER A 778 24.00 -53.11 36.24
C SER A 778 22.80 -54.06 36.05
N SER A 779 22.49 -54.91 37.02
CA SER A 779 21.27 -55.74 37.03
C SER A 779 20.05 -54.91 37.40
N ASP A 780 20.14 -54.12 38.47
CA ASP A 780 19.01 -53.35 39.00
C ASP A 780 18.58 -52.23 38.06
N LYS A 781 19.54 -51.60 37.37
CA LYS A 781 19.24 -50.60 36.33
C LYS A 781 18.33 -51.14 35.22
N LYS A 782 18.40 -52.44 34.92
CA LYS A 782 17.54 -53.07 33.90
C LYS A 782 16.09 -53.22 34.34
N LEU A 783 15.84 -53.16 35.64
CA LEU A 783 14.50 -53.27 36.23
C LEU A 783 13.78 -51.92 36.30
N ILE A 784 14.48 -50.81 36.07
CA ILE A 784 13.89 -49.47 35.99
C ILE A 784 13.33 -49.24 34.59
N THR A 785 12.08 -49.62 34.39
CA THR A 785 11.38 -49.53 33.09
C THR A 785 11.11 -48.09 32.67
N ASN A 786 10.96 -47.16 33.62
CA ASN A 786 10.65 -45.74 33.35
C ASN A 786 11.89 -44.86 33.13
N TYR A 787 13.09 -45.44 33.01
CA TYR A 787 14.34 -44.67 32.92
C TYR A 787 14.38 -43.64 31.78
N ASP A 788 13.72 -43.91 30.65
CA ASP A 788 13.67 -42.98 29.51
C ASP A 788 13.05 -41.63 29.89
N ILE A 789 12.09 -41.59 30.84
CA ILE A 789 11.51 -40.36 31.39
C ILE A 789 12.59 -39.55 32.13
N LEU A 790 13.31 -40.19 33.05
CA LEU A 790 14.38 -39.56 33.81
C LEU A 790 15.50 -39.06 32.90
N LYS A 791 15.86 -39.86 31.88
CA LYS A 791 16.88 -39.48 30.89
C LYS A 791 16.49 -38.24 30.10
N ALA A 792 15.23 -38.14 29.66
CA ALA A 792 14.71 -36.95 28.98
C ALA A 792 14.71 -35.73 29.91
N ALA A 793 14.25 -35.89 31.15
CA ALA A 793 14.23 -34.84 32.16
C ALA A 793 15.63 -34.28 32.43
N ILE A 794 16.65 -35.14 32.60
CA ILE A 794 18.05 -34.71 32.79
C ILE A 794 18.57 -33.91 31.58
N ALA A 795 18.19 -34.30 30.36
CA ALA A 795 18.60 -33.57 29.16
C ALA A 795 17.96 -32.18 29.07
N ASP A 796 16.68 -32.05 29.46
CA ASP A 796 15.98 -30.78 29.51
C ASP A 796 16.47 -29.87 30.65
N VAL A 797 16.79 -30.42 31.82
CA VAL A 797 17.45 -29.69 32.91
C VAL A 797 18.70 -28.97 32.41
N LYS A 798 19.57 -29.65 31.65
CA LYS A 798 20.79 -29.03 31.09
C LYS A 798 20.49 -27.86 30.14
N LYS A 799 19.42 -27.95 29.36
CA LYS A 799 18.98 -26.87 28.47
C LYS A 799 18.44 -25.69 29.27
N VAL A 800 17.65 -25.96 30.31
CA VAL A 800 17.12 -24.94 31.22
C VAL A 800 18.25 -24.26 31.98
N GLU A 801 19.23 -24.99 32.52
CA GLU A 801 20.43 -24.42 33.13
C GLU A 801 21.23 -23.53 32.15
N SER A 802 21.32 -23.93 30.88
CA SER A 802 21.97 -23.13 29.84
C SER A 802 21.20 -21.84 29.52
N PHE A 803 19.87 -21.92 29.50
CA PHE A 803 18.99 -20.76 29.40
C PHE A 803 19.16 -19.84 30.62
N MET A 804 19.17 -20.39 31.83
CA MET A 804 19.34 -19.63 33.08
C MET A 804 20.65 -18.87 33.13
N LYS A 805 21.76 -19.46 32.66
CA LYS A 805 23.04 -18.73 32.48
C LYS A 805 22.91 -17.54 31.52
N THR A 806 22.09 -17.68 30.48
CA THR A 806 21.81 -16.59 29.52
C THR A 806 20.95 -15.51 30.17
N TYR A 807 19.94 -15.91 30.95
CA TYR A 807 19.10 -15.03 31.76
C TYR A 807 19.95 -14.20 32.72
N ASP A 808 20.72 -14.84 33.60
CA ASP A 808 21.54 -14.18 34.62
C ASP A 808 22.53 -13.17 34.01
N LYS A 809 23.12 -13.51 32.87
CA LYS A 809 24.09 -12.66 32.18
C LYS A 809 23.46 -11.48 31.44
N SER A 810 22.31 -11.68 30.81
CA SER A 810 21.84 -10.79 29.74
C SER A 810 20.51 -10.11 30.02
N PHE A 811 19.74 -10.55 31.03
CA PHE A 811 18.38 -10.04 31.21
C PHE A 811 18.34 -8.53 31.52
N SER A 812 19.25 -8.04 32.36
CA SER A 812 19.31 -6.60 32.70
C SER A 812 19.84 -5.72 31.56
N ALA A 813 20.80 -6.22 30.78
CA ALA A 813 21.49 -5.42 29.75
C ALA A 813 20.91 -5.58 28.34
N ASN A 814 20.43 -6.78 27.98
CA ASN A 814 19.86 -7.13 26.69
C ASN A 814 18.71 -8.15 26.85
N PRO A 815 17.55 -7.73 27.40
CA PRO A 815 16.41 -8.62 27.64
C PRO A 815 15.90 -9.31 26.37
N SER A 816 16.04 -8.70 25.19
CA SER A 816 15.58 -9.29 23.92
C SER A 816 16.29 -10.60 23.57
N THR A 817 17.56 -10.75 23.98
CA THR A 817 18.30 -12.02 23.81
C THR A 817 17.71 -13.13 24.67
N VAL A 818 17.32 -12.78 25.91
CA VAL A 818 16.70 -13.72 26.86
C VAL A 818 15.30 -14.11 26.41
N ILE A 819 14.47 -13.15 25.97
CA ILE A 819 13.13 -13.40 25.44
C ILE A 819 13.20 -14.39 24.27
N LYS A 820 14.07 -14.14 23.28
CA LYS A 820 14.26 -15.05 22.13
C LYS A 820 14.77 -16.44 22.52
N ALA A 821 15.54 -16.55 23.60
CA ALA A 821 16.00 -17.84 24.10
C ALA A 821 14.88 -18.58 24.85
N PHE A 822 14.09 -17.87 25.64
CA PHE A 822 12.94 -18.39 26.37
C PHE A 822 11.86 -18.91 25.42
N GLU A 823 11.51 -18.16 24.37
CA GLU A 823 10.50 -18.56 23.38
C GLU A 823 10.86 -19.80 22.57
N LYS A 824 12.13 -20.21 22.58
CA LYS A 824 12.62 -21.45 21.95
C LYS A 824 12.51 -22.68 22.87
N LEU A 825 12.23 -22.49 24.15
CA LEU A 825 12.07 -23.59 25.09
C LEU A 825 10.75 -24.33 24.82
N THR A 826 10.79 -25.65 25.02
CA THR A 826 9.61 -26.50 24.94
C THR A 826 8.73 -26.32 26.17
N SER A 827 7.46 -26.73 26.09
CA SER A 827 6.54 -26.64 27.23
C SER A 827 7.09 -27.30 28.51
N LYS A 828 7.71 -28.48 28.36
CA LYS A 828 8.40 -29.19 29.45
C LYS A 828 9.56 -28.38 30.03
N GLN A 829 10.39 -27.77 29.19
CA GLN A 829 11.52 -26.96 29.67
C GLN A 829 11.04 -25.69 30.40
N VAL A 830 9.98 -25.05 29.91
CA VAL A 830 9.38 -23.88 30.58
C VAL A 830 8.84 -24.23 31.96
N SER A 831 8.26 -25.43 32.16
CA SER A 831 7.73 -25.85 33.46
C SER A 831 8.80 -26.06 34.55
N LEU A 832 10.09 -26.11 34.19
CA LEU A 832 11.21 -26.17 35.14
C LEU A 832 11.72 -24.78 35.57
N ILE A 833 11.25 -23.71 34.93
CA ILE A 833 11.64 -22.34 35.25
C ILE A 833 10.67 -21.79 36.31
N HIS A 834 11.19 -21.13 37.33
CA HIS A 834 10.37 -20.52 38.38
C HIS A 834 9.41 -19.47 37.80
N SER A 835 8.16 -19.43 38.29
CA SER A 835 7.10 -18.55 37.76
C SER A 835 7.47 -17.07 37.77
N ASP A 836 8.21 -16.62 38.78
CA ASP A 836 8.64 -15.21 38.90
C ASP A 836 9.54 -14.79 37.74
N ILE A 837 10.42 -15.69 37.27
CA ILE A 837 11.31 -15.43 36.14
C ILE A 837 10.51 -15.35 34.84
N GLN A 838 9.56 -16.25 34.67
CA GLN A 838 8.65 -16.23 33.50
C GLN A 838 7.92 -14.89 33.45
N LYS A 839 7.35 -14.44 34.59
CA LYS A 839 6.65 -13.17 34.72
C LYS A 839 7.55 -11.97 34.36
N LEU A 840 8.78 -11.91 34.88
CA LEU A 840 9.73 -10.85 34.55
C LEU A 840 10.06 -10.79 33.05
N ILE A 841 10.26 -11.95 32.42
CA ILE A 841 10.52 -12.04 30.97
C ILE A 841 9.32 -11.51 30.19
N SER A 842 8.11 -11.91 30.56
CA SER A 842 6.86 -11.47 29.93
C SER A 842 6.64 -9.97 30.08
N GLU A 843 6.85 -9.40 31.28
CA GLU A 843 6.77 -7.96 31.53
C GLU A 843 7.76 -7.18 30.66
N LYS A 844 9.00 -7.68 30.53
CA LYS A 844 10.00 -7.08 29.63
C LYS A 844 9.63 -7.23 28.15
N GLN A 845 9.06 -8.36 27.75
CA GLN A 845 8.60 -8.55 26.37
C GLN A 845 7.46 -7.58 26.04
N GLN A 846 6.49 -7.43 26.93
CA GLN A 846 5.40 -6.47 26.78
C GLN A 846 5.94 -5.04 26.73
N GLY A 847 6.86 -4.66 27.62
CA GLY A 847 7.48 -3.33 27.64
C GLY A 847 8.40 -3.03 26.44
N GLN A 848 8.80 -4.03 25.65
CA GLN A 848 9.58 -3.84 24.41
C GLN A 848 8.70 -3.63 23.18
N GLN A 849 7.38 -3.80 23.29
CA GLN A 849 6.46 -3.55 22.18
C GLN A 849 6.51 -2.06 21.82
N GLN A 850 6.81 -1.78 20.56
CA GLN A 850 6.98 -0.43 20.06
C GLN A 850 5.63 0.22 19.80
N THR A 851 5.54 1.50 20.12
CA THR A 851 4.45 2.38 19.72
C THR A 851 5.04 3.59 19.02
N ASN A 852 4.38 4.03 17.97
CA ASN A 852 4.65 5.27 17.27
C ASN A 852 3.53 6.29 17.51
N GLU A 853 2.80 6.17 18.63
CA GLU A 853 1.64 7.01 18.94
C GLU A 853 1.99 8.50 18.90
N ASN A 854 3.14 8.90 19.46
CA ASN A 854 3.61 10.28 19.40
C ASN A 854 3.78 10.77 17.95
N ALA A 855 4.26 9.90 17.06
CA ALA A 855 4.40 10.24 15.64
C ALA A 855 3.04 10.36 14.95
N LEU A 856 2.12 9.42 15.21
CA LEU A 856 0.77 9.43 14.65
C LEU A 856 -0.03 10.68 15.10
N THR A 857 -0.01 10.98 16.40
CA THR A 857 -0.62 12.19 16.97
C THR A 857 -0.01 13.47 16.40
N LEU A 858 1.29 13.48 16.11
CA LEU A 858 1.93 14.63 15.48
C LEU A 858 1.49 14.82 14.02
N ILE A 859 1.32 13.73 13.26
CA ILE A 859 0.78 13.80 11.90
C ILE A 859 -0.63 14.40 11.93
N GLU A 860 -1.50 13.93 12.85
CA GLU A 860 -2.84 14.50 13.08
C GLU A 860 -2.78 15.99 13.43
N SER A 861 -1.86 16.38 14.32
CA SER A 861 -1.66 17.79 14.72
C SER A 861 -1.18 18.67 13.57
N ILE A 862 -0.25 18.19 12.75
CA ILE A 862 0.25 18.91 11.56
C ILE A 862 -0.87 19.10 10.54
N ASN A 863 -1.69 18.06 10.31
CA ASN A 863 -2.84 18.18 9.41
C ASN A 863 -3.89 19.15 9.95
N SER A 864 -4.02 19.28 11.27
CA SER A 864 -4.97 20.19 11.92
C SER A 864 -4.54 21.67 11.87
N LEU A 865 -3.34 21.99 11.35
CA LEU A 865 -2.92 23.39 11.16
C LEU A 865 -3.78 24.11 10.11
N LEU A 866 -4.38 23.35 9.18
CA LEU A 866 -5.25 23.84 8.13
C LEU A 866 -6.64 23.21 8.26
N VAL A 867 -7.67 24.03 8.27
CA VAL A 867 -9.07 23.59 8.23
C VAL A 867 -9.72 24.19 7.00
N ASN A 868 -10.10 23.33 6.05
CA ASN A 868 -10.65 23.72 4.74
C ASN A 868 -9.74 24.76 4.05
N GLY A 869 -8.44 24.50 3.96
CA GLY A 869 -7.49 25.41 3.31
C GLY A 869 -7.15 26.71 4.06
N GLU A 870 -7.74 26.98 5.22
CA GLU A 870 -7.41 28.15 6.05
C GLU A 870 -6.61 27.75 7.29
N TYR A 871 -5.70 28.63 7.73
CA TYR A 871 -5.00 28.43 8.98
C TYR A 871 -5.92 28.61 10.18
N ILE A 872 -5.73 27.77 11.19
CA ILE A 872 -6.44 27.88 12.47
C ILE A 872 -6.14 29.19 13.21
N VAL A 873 -7.01 29.53 14.16
CA VAL A 873 -6.74 30.59 15.14
C VAL A 873 -5.54 30.18 16.02
N ASP A 874 -4.71 31.16 16.40
CA ASP A 874 -3.46 30.94 17.14
C ASP A 874 -2.49 29.96 16.46
N LEU A 875 -2.33 30.13 15.13
CA LEU A 875 -1.39 29.34 14.34
C LEU A 875 0.04 29.36 14.91
N GLU A 876 0.50 30.53 15.39
CA GLU A 876 1.87 30.70 15.91
C GLU A 876 2.12 29.82 17.15
N GLY A 877 1.18 29.79 18.10
CA GLY A 877 1.27 28.93 19.27
C GLY A 877 1.33 27.45 18.88
N LYS A 878 0.43 27.02 18.00
CA LYS A 878 0.33 25.62 17.57
C LYS A 878 1.53 25.15 16.76
N VAL A 879 2.07 25.98 15.88
CA VAL A 879 3.30 25.67 15.13
C VAL A 879 4.49 25.47 16.08
N LYS A 880 4.64 26.30 17.13
CA LYS A 880 5.70 26.13 18.15
C LYS A 880 5.55 24.83 18.94
N GLU A 881 4.32 24.49 19.33
CA GLU A 881 4.02 23.22 20.02
C GLU A 881 4.39 22.01 19.14
N ILE A 882 3.93 22.00 17.89
CA ILE A 882 4.19 20.91 16.94
C ILE A 882 5.69 20.80 16.61
N ARG A 883 6.38 21.93 16.43
CA ARG A 883 7.84 21.96 16.21
C ARG A 883 8.59 21.32 17.38
N THR A 884 8.23 21.69 18.61
CA THR A 884 8.82 21.12 19.83
C THR A 884 8.58 19.61 19.92
N ALA A 885 7.34 19.18 19.66
CA ALA A 885 6.98 17.76 19.66
C ALA A 885 7.72 16.98 18.55
N TYR A 886 7.84 17.54 17.35
CA TYR A 886 8.64 16.98 16.26
C TYR A 886 10.10 16.83 16.66
N ASP A 887 10.72 17.87 17.23
CA ASP A 887 12.13 17.84 17.58
C ASP A 887 12.46 16.79 18.64
N ALA A 888 11.52 16.54 19.57
CA ALA A 888 11.59 15.49 20.58
C ALA A 888 11.42 14.05 20.04
N LEU A 889 10.94 13.87 18.80
CA LEU A 889 10.77 12.53 18.21
C LEU A 889 12.09 11.83 17.94
N SER A 890 12.05 10.49 18.04
CA SER A 890 13.16 9.63 17.63
C SER A 890 13.42 9.72 16.12
N ALA A 891 14.63 9.36 15.68
CA ALA A 891 14.96 9.33 14.25
C ALA A 891 14.09 8.34 13.45
N SER A 892 13.59 7.28 14.08
CA SER A 892 12.61 6.35 13.49
C SER A 892 11.23 6.98 13.34
N ASP A 893 10.75 7.67 14.37
CA ASP A 893 9.42 8.32 14.37
C ASP A 893 9.37 9.47 13.37
N LYS A 894 10.43 10.29 13.28
CA LYS A 894 10.54 11.37 12.29
C LYS A 894 10.37 10.88 10.85
N LYS A 895 10.79 9.65 10.53
CA LYS A 895 10.62 9.07 9.17
C LYS A 895 9.16 8.79 8.81
N ILE A 896 8.28 8.66 9.80
CA ILE A 896 6.85 8.39 9.63
C ILE A 896 6.11 9.69 9.28
N ILE A 897 6.61 10.85 9.73
CA ILE A 897 5.99 12.17 9.52
C ILE A 897 6.15 12.63 8.07
N LYS A 898 5.28 12.14 7.18
CA LYS A 898 5.32 12.50 5.74
C LYS A 898 4.77 13.89 5.43
N ASN A 899 3.92 14.42 6.30
CA ASN A 899 3.30 15.74 6.15
C ASN A 899 4.11 16.89 6.77
N TYR A 900 5.36 16.66 7.18
CA TYR A 900 6.23 17.67 7.77
C TYR A 900 6.40 18.94 6.90
N SER A 901 6.26 18.82 5.58
CA SER A 901 6.27 19.98 4.67
C SER A 901 5.16 21.00 4.97
N LYS A 902 4.01 20.57 5.49
CA LYS A 902 2.91 21.46 5.92
C LYS A 902 3.33 22.34 7.10
N LEU A 903 4.05 21.77 8.07
CA LEU A 903 4.60 22.52 9.20
C LEU A 903 5.58 23.60 8.71
N THR A 904 6.53 23.23 7.84
CA THR A 904 7.50 24.20 7.30
C THR A 904 6.86 25.28 6.45
N GLN A 905 5.75 24.96 5.77
CA GLN A 905 4.98 25.93 5.02
C GLN A 905 4.28 26.93 5.96
N ALA A 906 3.65 26.45 7.04
CA ALA A 906 3.04 27.30 8.06
C ALA A 906 4.06 28.24 8.71
N GLU A 907 5.26 27.76 9.03
CA GLU A 907 6.36 28.60 9.54
C GLU A 907 6.79 29.68 8.54
N THR A 908 6.90 29.33 7.27
CA THR A 908 7.25 30.27 6.20
C THR A 908 6.18 31.34 6.01
N ASP A 909 4.91 30.95 6.10
CA ASP A 909 3.77 31.83 5.90
C ASP A 909 3.56 32.78 7.10
N LEU A 910 3.75 32.28 8.34
CA LEU A 910 3.84 33.13 9.53
C LEU A 910 4.92 34.21 9.37
N LYS A 911 6.09 33.82 8.85
CA LYS A 911 7.17 34.77 8.58
C LYS A 911 6.77 35.83 7.55
N LYS A 912 6.12 35.45 6.44
CA LYS A 912 5.66 36.42 5.42
C LYS A 912 4.68 37.44 6.03
N VAL A 913 3.74 36.97 6.84
CA VAL A 913 2.76 37.82 7.52
C VAL A 913 3.44 38.79 8.50
N ALA A 914 4.41 38.31 9.28
CA ALA A 914 5.20 39.16 10.17
C ALA A 914 6.06 40.19 9.42
N ASP A 915 6.66 39.80 8.28
CA ASP A 915 7.46 40.71 7.44
C ASP A 915 6.59 41.83 6.83
N VAL A 916 5.32 41.54 6.47
CA VAL A 916 4.35 42.59 6.05
C VAL A 916 3.98 43.49 7.23
N HIS A 917 3.73 42.92 8.41
CA HIS A 917 3.38 43.70 9.60
C HIS A 917 4.51 44.65 10.03
N ALA A 918 5.78 44.25 9.84
CA ALA A 918 6.93 45.11 10.12
C ALA A 918 6.94 46.43 9.29
N LEU A 919 6.23 46.48 8.15
CA LEU A 919 6.05 47.69 7.34
C LEU A 919 4.93 48.60 7.86
N TYR A 920 4.04 48.10 8.71
CA TYR A 920 2.94 48.86 9.28
C TYR A 920 3.46 49.91 10.28
N LYS A 921 2.87 51.11 10.21
CA LYS A 921 3.17 52.25 11.09
C LYS A 921 1.85 52.98 11.37
N GLU A 922 1.41 52.99 12.62
CA GLU A 922 0.15 53.62 13.05
C GLU A 922 0.10 55.12 12.67
N ASP A 923 1.22 55.84 12.86
CA ASP A 923 1.42 57.25 12.46
C ASP A 923 2.33 57.39 11.22
N GLY A 924 2.29 56.44 10.29
CA GLY A 924 3.15 56.43 9.11
C GLY A 924 2.87 57.56 8.11
N ASP A 925 3.92 58.05 7.45
CA ASP A 925 3.75 58.95 6.30
C ASP A 925 3.04 58.23 5.12
N GLU A 926 2.67 58.99 4.09
CA GLU A 926 1.98 58.44 2.92
C GLU A 926 2.82 57.39 2.17
N ALA A 927 4.15 57.46 2.24
CA ALA A 927 5.02 56.47 1.61
C ALA A 927 5.02 55.15 2.38
N ALA A 928 5.10 55.18 3.71
CA ALA A 928 5.02 54.01 4.59
C ALA A 928 3.65 53.32 4.48
N ARG A 929 2.56 54.09 4.49
CA ARG A 929 1.20 53.56 4.29
C ARG A 929 1.06 52.88 2.93
N LYS A 930 1.56 53.49 1.85
CA LYS A 930 1.56 52.87 0.51
C LYS A 930 2.43 51.63 0.41
N ALA A 931 3.60 51.62 1.06
CA ALA A 931 4.49 50.46 1.10
C ALA A 931 3.83 49.27 1.80
N TRP A 932 3.21 49.49 2.97
CA TRP A 932 2.44 48.47 3.67
C TRP A 932 1.25 47.99 2.84
N GLN A 933 0.43 48.90 2.30
CA GLN A 933 -0.73 48.52 1.46
C GLN A 933 -0.30 47.70 0.23
N SER A 934 0.83 48.04 -0.39
CA SER A 934 1.36 47.28 -1.53
C SER A 934 1.84 45.88 -1.13
N ALA A 935 2.50 45.75 0.03
CA ALA A 935 2.95 44.46 0.55
C ALA A 935 1.77 43.59 1.01
N TYR A 936 0.86 44.17 1.77
CA TYR A 936 -0.40 43.56 2.21
C TYR A 936 -1.24 43.10 1.01
N GLY A 937 -1.33 43.92 -0.03
CA GLY A 937 -2.11 43.57 -1.22
C GLY A 937 -1.51 42.48 -2.11
N LYS A 938 -0.25 42.10 -1.86
CA LYS A 938 0.40 40.93 -2.48
C LYS A 938 0.27 39.66 -1.65
N LEU A 939 -0.25 39.73 -0.43
CA LEU A 939 -0.58 38.54 0.35
C LEU A 939 -1.68 37.78 -0.39
N SER A 940 -1.57 36.45 -0.43
CA SER A 940 -2.69 35.63 -0.85
C SER A 940 -3.84 35.75 0.14
N LYS A 941 -5.07 35.38 -0.27
CA LYS A 941 -6.24 35.51 0.61
C LYS A 941 -6.09 34.74 1.91
N LYS A 942 -5.49 33.54 1.86
CA LYS A 942 -5.15 32.74 3.05
C LYS A 942 -4.24 33.50 4.02
N LEU A 943 -3.21 34.18 3.51
CA LEU A 943 -2.29 34.98 4.33
C LEU A 943 -2.90 36.31 4.78
N GLU A 944 -3.79 36.89 3.99
CA GLU A 944 -4.58 38.07 4.35
C GLU A 944 -5.47 37.78 5.57
N LEU A 945 -6.14 36.62 5.58
CA LEU A 945 -6.95 36.15 6.71
C LEU A 945 -6.08 35.87 7.95
N LEU A 946 -4.93 35.22 7.76
CA LEU A 946 -3.97 35.00 8.84
C LEU A 946 -3.47 36.35 9.42
N TYR A 947 -3.13 37.32 8.57
CA TYR A 947 -2.72 38.66 8.98
C TYR A 947 -3.82 39.34 9.80
N LYS A 948 -5.07 39.33 9.32
CA LYS A 948 -6.23 39.91 10.02
C LYS A 948 -6.45 39.27 11.40
N ASN A 949 -6.23 37.96 11.52
CA ASN A 949 -6.36 37.24 12.78
C ASN A 949 -5.23 37.58 13.77
N MET A 950 -4.00 37.73 13.28
CA MET A 950 -2.83 38.03 14.12
C MET A 950 -2.75 39.51 14.51
N TYR A 951 -3.10 40.41 13.59
CA TYR A 951 -2.96 41.87 13.73
C TYR A 951 -4.28 42.60 13.43
N PRO A 952 -5.37 42.34 14.19
CA PRO A 952 -6.68 42.92 13.91
C PRO A 952 -6.73 44.46 14.07
N GLN A 953 -5.78 45.05 14.80
CA GLN A 953 -5.73 46.51 15.02
C GLN A 953 -5.28 47.27 13.78
N ASP A 954 -4.42 46.68 12.94
CA ASP A 954 -3.89 47.29 11.71
C ASP A 954 -4.96 47.54 10.63
N MET A 955 -6.12 46.92 10.81
CA MET A 955 -7.25 46.96 9.87
C MET A 955 -8.26 48.06 10.20
N LYS A 956 -8.05 48.79 11.29
CA LYS A 956 -8.82 49.97 11.70
C LYS A 956 -8.25 51.23 11.07
#